data_AF-A0A918N302-F1
#
_entry.id   AF-A0A918N302-F1
#
_cell.length_a   1.000
_cell.length_b   1.000
_cell.length_c   1.000
_cell.angle_alpha   90.00
_cell.angle_beta   90.00
_cell.angle_gamma   90.00
#
_symmetry.space_group_name_H-M   'P 1'
#
loop_
_entity.id
_entity.type
_entity.pdbx_description
1 polymer ?
#
loop_
_entity_poly.entity_id
_entity_poly.type
_entity_poly.pdbx_seq_one_letter_code
_entity_poly.pdbx_strand_id
1 'polypeptide(L)'
;MIKAKLFVLGTERELLWTDLEYSKTLNHKTGRCGEIPMGGLVTLAFSSGYDDDRLLRWMTHNLENKFCTLTECKIIFYEGDFDGVTLFEYKFNDAALIYWKEKFTAVGEKPMTITMTISAAIQEVKGITLVKPWQESWIPPSERIPYQSSEEEIKKIYYFEWHTKNGVKITQNQKLKAVDNNGNLEDYSFSDFRYGEQVKLYIKTINMAGQKIDVVIESNDGTFKKEFKQIEVLNNETTTIDPFHIPIKEYDQSIEIYNYTQHLTAVKKNTIKTFKVSINETTYSNPKELLIPHTYRRNYEELIGLFNTDNSGKKDKQTNYENKFINSTTDIKSIVDEFIEKVIAEDITISEIKPLVEEKATALWDAAVKQVQGGNFDDRPLYWARNKMQTWLKRSPLFKDQVDLETSIVCPDTELENIIKLFEEKSRNYTGIDFSKAGNKKKILITGFDPFLLNSFDHKYKRGFNILQSNPSGCVALNFQGKNIENSFIQTMIVPVRYSDFDNSQQNDKGEGKGIIEKYIHNYIDQVDTIITISQSLPGDYNIDKFATLRRGGFNDNLDYTREDNSKALNSNDEWIETTLPKEMTNAPYVEYNWEFDRVPNPKKIKPDKEQKLSQGSGGNYLSNEIFYRVARLRKEKKPILPTGHFHISKLQNENVREDFSNNKTKEMITIVRKGIIEGIKGLKK
;
A
#
# COMPACT_ATOMS: atom_id res chain seq x y z
N MET A 1 15.66 45.22 -48.52
CA MET A 1 16.95 44.54 -48.24
C MET A 1 16.63 43.08 -47.99
N ILE A 2 17.37 42.12 -48.54
CA ILE A 2 17.11 40.68 -48.30
C ILE A 2 17.91 40.26 -47.08
N LYS A 3 17.27 39.63 -46.10
CA LYS A 3 17.91 39.04 -44.92
C LYS A 3 17.83 37.52 -44.97
N ALA A 4 18.75 36.83 -44.32
CA ALA A 4 18.75 35.37 -44.30
C ALA A 4 19.02 34.80 -42.90
N LYS A 5 18.40 33.66 -42.58
CA LYS A 5 18.65 32.88 -41.35
C LYS A 5 19.06 31.46 -41.69
N LEU A 6 20.06 30.94 -40.98
CA LEU A 6 20.46 29.54 -40.98
C LEU A 6 19.77 28.80 -39.83
N PHE A 7 19.17 27.65 -40.14
CA PHE A 7 18.58 26.72 -39.18
C PHE A 7 19.41 25.44 -39.17
N VAL A 8 20.03 25.15 -38.03
CA VAL A 8 20.97 24.03 -37.86
C VAL A 8 20.95 23.53 -36.41
N LEU A 9 20.89 22.21 -36.19
CA LEU A 9 20.88 21.58 -34.85
C LEU A 9 19.78 22.10 -33.89
N GLY A 10 18.64 22.52 -34.42
CA GLY A 10 17.56 23.13 -33.63
C GLY A 10 17.87 24.56 -33.14
N THR A 11 18.90 25.21 -33.70
CA THR A 11 19.26 26.61 -33.43
C THR A 11 19.05 27.48 -34.67
N GLU A 12 18.75 28.76 -34.47
CA GLU A 12 18.59 29.76 -35.52
C GLU A 12 19.73 30.78 -35.47
N ARG A 13 20.30 31.11 -36.63
CA ARG A 13 21.39 32.10 -36.73
C ARG A 13 21.11 33.11 -37.82
N GLU A 14 21.09 34.39 -37.45
CA GLU A 14 20.98 35.50 -38.39
C GLU A 14 22.27 35.66 -39.19
N LEU A 15 22.15 35.70 -40.52
CA LEU A 15 23.30 35.82 -41.41
C LEU A 15 23.57 37.29 -41.70
N LEU A 16 24.83 37.69 -41.54
CA LEU A 16 25.33 39.01 -41.94
C LEU A 16 25.34 39.14 -43.47
N TRP A 17 25.64 38.04 -44.15
CA TRP A 17 25.48 37.83 -45.59
C TRP A 17 25.59 36.33 -45.90
N THR A 18 25.07 35.95 -47.06
CA THR A 18 25.26 34.61 -47.63
C THR A 18 25.33 34.71 -49.15
N ASP A 19 26.16 33.86 -49.73
CA ASP A 19 26.40 33.75 -51.15
C ASP A 19 26.23 32.27 -51.55
N LEU A 20 25.30 32.03 -52.48
CA LEU A 20 24.97 30.72 -53.01
C LEU A 20 25.03 30.82 -54.54
N GLU A 21 26.04 30.20 -55.14
CA GLU A 21 26.28 30.28 -56.58
C GLU A 21 26.10 28.92 -57.25
N TYR A 22 25.34 28.92 -58.35
CA TYR A 22 25.27 27.84 -59.32
C TYR A 22 25.68 28.35 -60.69
N SER A 23 26.55 27.62 -61.37
CA SER A 23 26.97 27.92 -62.73
C SER A 23 26.78 26.70 -63.64
N LYS A 24 26.50 26.94 -64.91
CA LYS A 24 26.48 25.91 -65.96
C LYS A 24 27.41 26.35 -67.06
N THR A 25 28.49 25.61 -67.26
CA THR A 25 29.41 25.85 -68.38
C THR A 25 29.02 24.96 -69.56
N LEU A 26 29.22 25.50 -70.77
CA LEU A 26 29.01 24.76 -72.00
C LEU A 26 30.09 23.68 -72.12
N ASN A 27 29.71 22.43 -72.32
CA ASN A 27 30.68 21.40 -72.67
C ASN A 27 31.13 21.62 -74.12
N HIS A 28 32.39 22.03 -74.31
CA HIS A 28 32.98 22.34 -75.61
C HIS A 28 32.98 21.17 -76.61
N LYS A 29 32.82 19.92 -76.15
CA LYS A 29 32.76 18.73 -77.01
C LYS A 29 31.34 18.36 -77.44
N THR A 30 30.34 18.61 -76.60
CA THR A 30 28.94 18.20 -76.86
C THR A 30 28.02 19.36 -77.23
N GLY A 31 28.47 20.62 -77.07
CA GLY A 31 27.66 21.81 -77.30
C GLY A 31 26.46 21.94 -76.36
N ARG A 32 26.38 21.12 -75.31
CA ARG A 32 25.30 21.11 -74.32
C ARG A 32 25.85 21.58 -72.97
N CYS A 33 25.06 22.38 -72.25
CA CYS A 33 25.30 22.60 -70.82
C CYS A 33 25.02 21.31 -70.06
N GLY A 34 25.84 20.97 -69.07
CA GLY A 34 25.62 19.79 -68.22
C GLY A 34 24.27 19.83 -67.50
N GLU A 35 23.66 18.66 -67.29
CA GLU A 35 22.36 18.54 -66.59
C GLU A 35 22.47 18.97 -65.13
N ILE A 36 23.55 18.57 -64.46
CA ILE A 36 23.88 18.94 -63.08
C ILE A 36 24.62 20.29 -63.08
N PRO A 37 24.09 21.35 -62.45
CA PRO A 37 24.80 22.61 -62.30
C PRO A 37 26.09 22.42 -61.48
N MET A 38 27.16 23.11 -61.89
CA MET A 38 28.40 23.22 -61.13
C MET A 38 28.21 24.24 -59.99
N GLY A 39 28.88 24.03 -58.85
CA GLY A 39 28.76 24.87 -57.67
C GLY A 39 27.87 24.28 -56.58
N GLY A 40 26.95 25.10 -56.06
CA GLY A 40 26.15 24.76 -54.88
C GLY A 40 27.01 24.73 -53.61
N LEU A 41 28.04 25.57 -53.57
CA LEU A 41 28.73 25.95 -52.35
C LEU A 41 27.97 27.11 -51.73
N VAL A 42 27.74 27.03 -50.42
CA VAL A 42 27.12 28.12 -49.67
C VAL A 42 28.21 28.74 -48.83
N THR A 43 28.55 30.00 -49.13
CA THR A 43 29.40 30.79 -48.24
C THR A 43 28.51 31.71 -47.41
N LEU A 44 28.73 31.75 -46.10
CA LEU A 44 27.92 32.55 -45.19
C LEU A 44 28.76 33.13 -44.07
N ALA A 45 28.31 34.25 -43.52
CA ALA A 45 28.91 34.86 -42.34
C ALA A 45 27.87 35.24 -41.30
N PHE A 46 28.19 35.01 -40.02
CA PHE A 46 27.37 35.41 -38.87
C PHE A 46 28.27 35.92 -37.73
N SER A 47 27.66 36.62 -36.77
CA SER A 47 28.36 37.08 -35.56
C SER A 47 28.76 35.90 -34.68
N SER A 48 30.01 35.85 -34.24
CA SER A 48 30.49 34.77 -33.37
C SER A 48 29.79 34.80 -32.00
N GLY A 49 29.46 33.63 -31.45
CA GLY A 49 28.82 33.43 -30.15
C GLY A 49 29.35 32.19 -29.41
N TYR A 50 28.86 31.96 -28.19
CA TYR A 50 29.36 30.91 -27.29
C TYR A 50 29.18 29.47 -27.82
N ASP A 51 28.16 29.22 -28.63
CA ASP A 51 27.82 27.89 -29.17
C ASP A 51 28.47 27.55 -30.52
N ASP A 52 29.46 28.34 -30.98
CA ASP A 52 30.10 28.14 -32.29
C ASP A 52 30.92 26.84 -32.34
N ASP A 53 31.51 26.42 -31.23
CA ASP A 53 32.22 25.14 -31.09
C ASP A 53 31.31 23.93 -31.38
N ARG A 54 30.01 24.03 -31.03
CA ARG A 54 29.04 22.96 -31.30
C ARG A 54 28.80 22.82 -32.80
N LEU A 55 28.74 23.94 -33.52
CA LEU A 55 28.57 23.97 -34.97
C LEU A 55 29.82 23.46 -35.69
N LEU A 56 31.01 23.86 -35.23
CA LEU A 56 32.27 23.35 -35.76
C LEU A 56 32.43 21.85 -35.51
N ARG A 57 32.15 21.37 -34.29
CA ARG A 57 32.19 19.94 -33.96
C ARG A 57 31.20 19.14 -34.79
N TRP A 58 29.97 19.63 -34.99
CA TRP A 58 29.01 18.97 -35.87
C TRP A 58 29.54 18.78 -37.30
N MET A 59 30.23 19.78 -37.86
CA MET A 59 30.77 19.68 -39.21
C MET A 59 32.13 18.95 -39.34
N THR A 60 32.84 18.71 -38.24
CA THR A 60 34.23 18.19 -38.27
C THR A 60 34.42 16.88 -37.51
N HIS A 61 33.54 16.54 -36.57
CA HIS A 61 33.66 15.33 -35.77
C HIS A 61 32.93 14.16 -36.42
N ASN A 62 33.61 13.03 -36.50
CA ASN A 62 33.12 11.85 -37.19
C ASN A 62 33.11 10.64 -36.25
N LEU A 63 31.97 9.96 -36.14
CA LEU A 63 31.89 8.62 -35.55
C LEU A 63 32.36 7.63 -36.64
N GLU A 64 33.23 6.68 -36.30
CA GLU A 64 33.92 5.77 -37.23
C GLU A 64 33.05 5.38 -38.45
N ASN A 65 33.55 5.70 -39.66
CA ASN A 65 33.01 5.32 -40.98
C ASN A 65 31.67 5.93 -41.47
N LYS A 66 31.31 7.17 -41.08
CA LYS A 66 30.19 7.90 -41.74
C LYS A 66 30.66 9.22 -42.37
N PHE A 67 30.15 9.67 -43.50
CA PHE A 67 30.46 11.03 -44.00
C PHE A 67 29.46 12.04 -43.43
N CYS A 68 29.91 12.90 -42.50
CA CYS A 68 29.18 14.03 -41.92
C CYS A 68 27.88 13.64 -41.17
N THR A 69 27.72 14.05 -39.91
CA THR A 69 26.55 13.62 -39.12
C THR A 69 25.25 14.21 -39.67
N LEU A 70 24.37 13.29 -40.11
CA LEU A 70 23.02 13.45 -40.65
C LEU A 70 22.14 14.45 -39.88
N THR A 71 21.89 15.63 -40.45
CA THR A 71 20.81 16.54 -39.99
C THR A 71 20.30 17.42 -41.13
N GLU A 72 18.98 17.50 -41.27
CA GLU A 72 18.31 18.45 -42.18
C GLU A 72 18.61 19.90 -41.76
N CYS A 73 19.20 20.68 -42.68
CA CYS A 73 19.51 22.09 -42.49
C CYS A 73 18.77 22.94 -43.51
N LYS A 74 18.52 24.21 -43.19
CA LYS A 74 17.94 25.15 -44.15
C LYS A 74 18.41 26.58 -43.97
N ILE A 75 18.47 27.31 -45.07
CA ILE A 75 18.60 28.77 -45.08
C ILE A 75 17.32 29.36 -45.64
N ILE A 76 16.72 30.29 -44.90
CA ILE A 76 15.52 31.00 -45.34
C ILE A 76 15.88 32.46 -45.62
N PHE A 77 15.44 32.97 -46.78
CA PHE A 77 15.60 34.34 -47.22
C PHE A 77 14.27 35.09 -47.06
N TYR A 78 14.33 36.25 -46.41
CA TYR A 78 13.18 37.07 -46.07
C TYR A 78 13.24 38.42 -46.79
N GLU A 79 12.07 38.93 -47.16
CA GLU A 79 11.93 40.28 -47.69
C GLU A 79 11.89 41.31 -46.54
N GLY A 80 12.86 42.22 -46.53
CA GLY A 80 12.93 43.29 -45.53
C GLY A 80 13.53 42.81 -44.21
N ASP A 81 12.66 42.36 -43.29
CA ASP A 81 13.01 41.94 -41.93
C ASP A 81 12.73 40.45 -41.71
N PHE A 82 13.20 39.90 -40.58
CA PHE A 82 13.10 38.46 -40.30
C PHE A 82 11.68 37.97 -40.01
N ASP A 83 10.72 38.88 -39.79
CA ASP A 83 9.29 38.60 -39.66
C ASP A 83 8.51 38.87 -40.97
N GLY A 84 9.24 39.17 -42.06
CA GLY A 84 8.68 39.42 -43.39
C GLY A 84 8.28 38.15 -44.15
N VAL A 85 7.84 38.33 -45.39
CA VAL A 85 7.45 37.21 -46.27
C VAL A 85 8.68 36.38 -46.63
N THR A 86 8.55 35.05 -46.52
CA THR A 86 9.56 34.10 -46.99
C THR A 86 9.66 34.16 -48.51
N LEU A 87 10.81 34.61 -49.03
CA LEU A 87 11.07 34.71 -50.47
C LEU A 87 11.54 33.37 -51.04
N PHE A 88 12.42 32.70 -50.31
CA PHE A 88 13.15 31.55 -50.83
C PHE A 88 13.70 30.70 -49.69
N GLU A 89 13.57 29.39 -49.81
CA GLU A 89 14.13 28.40 -48.89
C GLU A 89 15.14 27.52 -49.63
N TYR A 90 16.33 27.42 -49.05
CA TYR A 90 17.38 26.51 -49.46
C TYR A 90 17.53 25.42 -48.40
N LYS A 91 17.02 24.21 -48.68
CA LYS A 91 17.22 23.06 -47.78
C LYS A 91 18.42 22.26 -48.24
N PHE A 92 19.17 21.74 -47.30
CA PHE A 92 20.33 20.92 -47.62
C PHE A 92 20.59 19.85 -46.57
N ASN A 93 21.13 18.73 -47.03
CA ASN A 93 21.50 17.59 -46.20
C ASN A 93 22.83 16.98 -46.71
N ASP A 94 23.45 16.15 -45.88
CA ASP A 94 24.76 15.53 -46.11
C ASP A 94 25.79 16.61 -46.49
N ALA A 95 26.16 17.45 -45.51
CA ALA A 95 26.94 18.67 -45.75
C ALA A 95 28.37 18.57 -45.21
N ALA A 96 29.35 18.96 -46.02
CA ALA A 96 30.76 19.02 -45.68
C ALA A 96 31.24 20.47 -45.56
N LEU A 97 32.04 20.75 -44.53
CA LEU A 97 32.71 22.04 -44.35
C LEU A 97 33.95 22.14 -45.24
N ILE A 98 33.96 23.14 -46.13
CA ILE A 98 35.03 23.39 -47.10
C ILE A 98 35.98 24.47 -46.60
N TYR A 99 35.45 25.47 -45.89
CA TYR A 99 36.22 26.60 -45.40
C TYR A 99 35.65 27.08 -44.08
N TRP A 100 36.54 27.44 -43.16
CA TRP A 100 36.20 28.06 -41.89
C TRP A 100 37.22 29.16 -41.58
N LYS A 101 36.74 30.35 -41.23
CA LYS A 101 37.56 31.47 -40.79
C LYS A 101 36.86 32.25 -39.70
N GLU A 102 37.58 32.45 -38.62
CA GLU A 102 37.18 33.33 -37.53
C GLU A 102 37.99 34.62 -37.62
N LYS A 103 37.33 35.76 -37.43
CA LYS A 103 37.97 37.06 -37.39
C LYS A 103 37.57 37.75 -36.09
N PHE A 104 38.56 38.04 -35.26
CA PHE A 104 38.44 38.82 -34.04
C PHE A 104 39.18 40.14 -34.23
N THR A 105 38.49 41.26 -34.17
CA THR A 105 39.06 42.60 -34.30
C THR A 105 38.41 43.55 -33.31
N ALA A 106 39.20 44.41 -32.67
CA ALA A 106 38.70 45.40 -31.73
C ALA A 106 38.20 46.69 -32.39
N VAL A 107 38.24 46.77 -33.74
CA VAL A 107 37.96 48.00 -34.51
C VAL A 107 37.12 47.66 -35.75
N GLY A 108 36.08 48.46 -36.01
CA GLY A 108 35.12 48.28 -37.12
C GLY A 108 33.71 47.87 -36.65
N GLU A 109 32.74 47.92 -37.56
CA GLU A 109 31.30 47.75 -37.22
C GLU A 109 30.91 46.34 -36.78
N LYS A 110 31.72 45.31 -37.10
CA LYS A 110 31.45 43.90 -36.77
C LYS A 110 32.74 43.24 -36.23
N PRO A 111 33.01 43.35 -34.91
CA PRO A 111 34.31 42.99 -34.33
C PRO A 111 34.57 41.48 -34.29
N MET A 112 33.53 40.64 -34.31
CA MET A 112 33.66 39.19 -34.18
C MET A 112 32.76 38.48 -35.19
N THR A 113 33.37 37.87 -36.21
CA THR A 113 32.63 37.22 -37.30
C THR A 113 33.22 35.87 -37.67
N ILE A 114 32.34 34.91 -37.93
CA ILE A 114 32.69 33.64 -38.55
C ILE A 114 32.29 33.69 -40.02
N THR A 115 33.17 33.22 -40.90
CA THR A 115 32.88 32.98 -42.32
C THR A 115 33.13 31.51 -42.62
N MET A 116 32.16 30.84 -43.22
CA MET A 116 32.31 29.44 -43.62
C MET A 116 31.75 29.18 -45.00
N THR A 117 32.31 28.16 -45.66
CA THR A 117 31.80 27.62 -46.92
C THR A 117 31.44 26.16 -46.74
N ILE A 118 30.23 25.80 -47.15
CA ILE A 118 29.66 24.46 -47.02
C ILE A 118 29.41 23.91 -48.43
N SER A 119 29.73 22.62 -48.64
CA SER A 119 29.28 21.85 -49.79
C SER A 119 28.26 20.83 -49.34
N ALA A 120 27.02 20.93 -49.79
CA ALA A 120 25.98 19.93 -49.51
C ALA A 120 25.89 18.89 -50.63
N ALA A 121 25.66 17.62 -50.28
CA ALA A 121 25.43 16.54 -51.23
C ALA A 121 23.99 16.54 -51.73
N ILE A 122 23.02 16.82 -50.86
CA ILE A 122 21.59 16.89 -51.19
C ILE A 122 21.14 18.33 -51.00
N GLN A 123 20.56 18.92 -52.05
CA GLN A 123 20.17 20.32 -52.06
C GLN A 123 18.77 20.45 -52.66
N GLU A 124 17.86 21.10 -51.96
CA GLU A 124 16.54 21.46 -52.46
C GLU A 124 16.46 22.98 -52.65
N VAL A 125 16.38 23.39 -53.91
CA VAL A 125 16.42 24.80 -54.32
C VAL A 125 15.24 25.04 -55.25
N LYS A 126 14.29 25.89 -54.84
CA LYS A 126 13.14 26.30 -55.68
C LYS A 126 12.39 25.11 -56.29
N GLY A 127 12.19 24.04 -55.51
CA GLY A 127 11.48 22.82 -55.94
C GLY A 127 12.30 21.86 -56.82
N ILE A 128 13.59 22.14 -57.04
CA ILE A 128 14.52 21.24 -57.74
C ILE A 128 15.42 20.59 -56.70
N THR A 129 15.51 19.26 -56.73
CA THR A 129 16.48 18.52 -55.92
C THR A 129 17.74 18.20 -56.72
N LEU A 130 18.88 18.67 -56.23
CA LEU A 130 20.20 18.41 -56.79
C LEU A 130 20.95 17.47 -55.84
N VAL A 131 21.45 16.37 -56.40
CA VAL A 131 22.09 15.30 -55.62
C VAL A 131 23.48 15.03 -56.18
N LYS A 132 24.51 15.21 -55.34
CA LYS A 132 25.91 14.90 -55.66
C LYS A 132 26.20 13.42 -55.35
N PRO A 133 27.20 12.80 -56.02
CA PRO A 133 27.46 11.37 -55.89
C PRO A 133 27.88 10.88 -54.49
N TRP A 134 28.36 11.77 -53.62
CA TRP A 134 28.85 11.44 -52.27
C TRP A 134 27.77 11.52 -51.18
N GLN A 135 26.50 11.59 -51.58
CA GLN A 135 25.36 11.51 -50.67
C GLN A 135 25.27 10.15 -49.95
N GLU A 136 24.75 10.13 -48.72
CA GLU A 136 24.43 8.92 -47.96
C GLU A 136 22.91 8.76 -47.71
N SER A 137 22.15 9.86 -47.66
CA SER A 137 20.74 9.86 -47.22
C SER A 137 19.71 10.03 -48.34
N TRP A 138 20.12 10.04 -49.61
CA TRP A 138 19.21 10.21 -50.74
C TRP A 138 18.47 8.91 -51.11
N ILE A 139 17.14 9.00 -51.17
CA ILE A 139 16.27 7.94 -51.69
C ILE A 139 15.70 8.45 -53.03
N PRO A 140 15.97 7.79 -54.17
CA PRO A 140 15.44 8.22 -55.46
C PRO A 140 13.91 8.15 -55.47
N PRO A 141 13.21 9.13 -56.06
CA PRO A 141 11.78 9.02 -56.29
C PRO A 141 11.50 7.82 -57.20
N SER A 142 10.72 6.85 -56.75
CA SER A 142 10.26 5.73 -57.59
C SER A 142 9.40 6.26 -58.75
N GLU A 143 9.61 5.72 -59.96
CA GLU A 143 8.95 6.12 -61.20
C GLU A 143 7.43 6.30 -61.06
N ARG A 144 6.91 7.44 -61.52
CA ARG A 144 5.49 7.78 -61.54
C ARG A 144 4.75 6.90 -62.55
N ILE A 145 3.89 6.02 -62.04
CA ILE A 145 2.78 5.40 -62.79
C ILE A 145 1.59 6.40 -62.79
N PRO A 146 0.71 6.42 -63.81
CA PRO A 146 -0.31 7.46 -63.95
C PRO A 146 -1.19 7.59 -62.71
N TYR A 147 -1.43 8.85 -62.34
CA TYR A 147 -2.24 9.31 -61.22
C TYR A 147 -3.56 8.52 -61.07
N GLN A 148 -3.61 7.71 -60.03
CA GLN A 148 -4.83 7.35 -59.33
C GLN A 148 -4.69 7.96 -57.93
N SER A 149 -5.66 8.77 -57.50
CA SER A 149 -5.63 9.40 -56.17
C SER A 149 -5.59 8.33 -55.09
N SER A 150 -4.42 8.04 -54.55
CA SER A 150 -4.30 7.47 -53.21
C SER A 150 -4.24 8.66 -52.26
N GLU A 151 -5.31 8.84 -51.49
CA GLU A 151 -5.27 9.66 -50.28
C GLU A 151 -3.98 9.30 -49.53
N GLU A 152 -3.08 10.28 -49.32
CA GLU A 152 -2.02 10.10 -48.34
C GLU A 152 -2.71 9.81 -47.01
N GLU A 153 -2.62 8.56 -46.56
CA GLU A 153 -3.22 8.12 -45.31
C GLU A 153 -2.56 8.93 -44.19
N ILE A 154 -3.24 9.99 -43.77
CA ILE A 154 -2.78 10.88 -42.71
C ILE A 154 -2.52 9.99 -41.48
N LYS A 155 -1.25 9.84 -41.09
CA LYS A 155 -0.88 9.06 -39.91
C LYS A 155 -1.63 9.61 -38.69
N LYS A 156 -2.60 8.84 -38.21
CA LYS A 156 -3.36 9.13 -36.99
C LYS A 156 -2.43 8.91 -35.80
N ILE A 157 -2.13 9.98 -35.06
CA ILE A 157 -1.33 9.91 -33.84
C ILE A 157 -2.28 10.12 -32.66
N TYR A 158 -2.22 9.20 -31.69
CA TYR A 158 -2.96 9.32 -30.44
C TYR A 158 -1.97 9.52 -29.29
N TYR A 159 -2.30 10.46 -28.42
CA TYR A 159 -1.70 10.63 -27.11
C TYR A 159 -2.81 10.50 -26.08
N PHE A 160 -2.52 9.89 -24.94
CA PHE A 160 -3.49 9.83 -23.86
C PHE A 160 -2.86 10.16 -22.52
N GLU A 161 -3.72 10.62 -21.62
CA GLU A 161 -3.37 10.94 -20.24
C GLU A 161 -4.43 10.35 -19.30
N TRP A 162 -3.96 9.77 -18.20
CA TRP A 162 -4.81 9.33 -17.09
C TRP A 162 -5.12 10.52 -16.19
N HIS A 163 -6.38 10.68 -15.80
CA HIS A 163 -6.82 11.72 -14.88
C HIS A 163 -7.77 11.15 -13.84
N THR A 164 -7.81 11.76 -12.66
CA THR A 164 -8.88 11.49 -11.68
C THR A 164 -10.23 11.98 -12.21
N LYS A 165 -11.34 11.57 -11.60
CA LYS A 165 -12.68 12.11 -11.94
C LYS A 165 -12.78 13.64 -11.93
N ASN A 166 -11.99 14.28 -11.07
CA ASN A 166 -11.96 15.74 -10.93
C ASN A 166 -11.03 16.43 -11.94
N GLY A 167 -10.45 15.68 -12.90
CA GLY A 167 -9.59 16.21 -13.95
C GLY A 167 -8.12 16.41 -13.58
N VAL A 168 -7.69 16.01 -12.37
CA VAL A 168 -6.27 16.04 -11.98
C VAL A 168 -5.51 14.95 -12.69
N LYS A 169 -4.42 15.29 -13.39
CA LYS A 169 -3.55 14.34 -14.09
C LYS A 169 -2.92 13.35 -13.12
N ILE A 170 -2.98 12.06 -13.44
CA ILE A 170 -2.36 10.98 -12.69
C ILE A 170 -0.95 10.77 -13.23
N THR A 171 0.03 10.83 -12.33
CA THR A 171 1.46 10.58 -12.59
C THR A 171 1.95 9.36 -11.83
N GLN A 172 3.17 8.90 -12.12
CA GLN A 172 3.81 7.79 -11.38
C GLN A 172 4.80 8.30 -10.32
N ASN A 173 4.34 9.14 -9.39
CA ASN A 173 5.19 9.75 -8.37
C ASN A 173 5.11 9.07 -7.00
N GLN A 174 4.08 8.26 -6.76
CA GLN A 174 3.90 7.53 -5.51
C GLN A 174 4.97 6.44 -5.37
N LYS A 175 5.99 6.71 -4.57
CA LYS A 175 7.00 5.71 -4.22
C LYS A 175 6.51 4.84 -3.08
N LEU A 176 6.56 3.53 -3.27
CA LEU A 176 6.31 2.54 -2.21
C LEU A 176 7.28 1.37 -2.37
N LYS A 177 7.51 0.63 -1.29
CA LYS A 177 8.49 -0.47 -1.30
C LYS A 177 8.03 -1.65 -2.16
N ALA A 178 8.93 -2.20 -2.95
CA ALA A 178 8.78 -3.46 -3.65
C ALA A 178 9.98 -4.37 -3.38
N VAL A 179 9.81 -5.66 -3.65
CA VAL A 179 10.86 -6.67 -3.51
C VAL A 179 11.21 -7.21 -4.89
N ASP A 180 12.49 -7.21 -5.24
CA ASP A 180 13.01 -7.80 -6.47
C ASP A 180 12.99 -9.34 -6.44
N ASN A 181 13.44 -10.00 -7.51
CA ASN A 181 13.51 -11.47 -7.57
C ASN A 181 14.49 -12.09 -6.56
N ASN A 182 15.43 -11.30 -6.04
CA ASN A 182 16.47 -11.74 -5.12
C ASN A 182 16.07 -11.49 -3.65
N GLY A 183 14.92 -10.88 -3.39
CA GLY A 183 14.48 -10.53 -2.04
C GLY A 183 14.93 -9.15 -1.56
N ASN A 184 15.58 -8.34 -2.41
CA ASN A 184 16.02 -7.01 -2.04
C ASN A 184 14.88 -6.01 -2.07
N LEU A 185 14.82 -5.16 -1.06
CA LEU A 185 13.83 -4.11 -0.95
C LEU A 185 14.28 -2.86 -1.73
N GLU A 186 13.41 -2.31 -2.57
CA GLU A 186 13.67 -1.11 -3.36
C GLU A 186 12.42 -0.22 -3.46
N ASP A 187 12.62 1.04 -3.86
CA ASP A 187 11.52 1.94 -4.19
C ASP A 187 10.96 1.60 -5.57
N TYR A 188 9.64 1.54 -5.67
CA TYR A 188 8.93 1.35 -6.92
C TYR A 188 7.91 2.48 -7.11
N SER A 189 7.87 3.04 -8.32
CA SER A 189 6.94 4.12 -8.69
C SER A 189 5.57 3.55 -9.08
N PHE A 190 4.58 3.82 -8.25
CA PHE A 190 3.17 3.59 -8.51
C PHE A 190 2.52 4.85 -9.06
N SER A 191 1.38 4.70 -9.71
CA SER A 191 0.52 5.82 -10.05
C SER A 191 -0.03 6.48 -8.78
N ASP A 192 -0.18 7.79 -8.80
CA ASP A 192 -0.82 8.61 -7.76
C ASP A 192 -2.36 8.42 -7.78
N PHE A 193 -2.78 7.15 -7.80
CA PHE A 193 -4.15 6.70 -8.01
C PHE A 193 -4.38 5.39 -7.26
N ARG A 194 -5.51 5.26 -6.55
CA ARG A 194 -5.84 4.04 -5.83
C ARG A 194 -6.90 3.21 -6.52
N TYR A 195 -6.77 1.90 -6.34
CA TYR A 195 -7.84 0.97 -6.65
C TYR A 195 -9.15 1.40 -5.96
N GLY A 196 -10.27 1.29 -6.68
CA GLY A 196 -11.60 1.70 -6.24
C GLY A 196 -11.92 3.18 -6.48
N GLU A 197 -10.95 4.03 -6.84
CA GLU A 197 -11.24 5.40 -7.27
C GLU A 197 -11.77 5.44 -8.72
N GLN A 198 -12.41 6.55 -9.08
CA GLN A 198 -12.79 6.85 -10.46
C GLN A 198 -11.63 7.45 -11.24
N VAL A 199 -11.35 6.87 -12.40
CA VAL A 199 -10.37 7.33 -13.37
C VAL A 199 -11.06 7.77 -14.66
N LYS A 200 -10.48 8.76 -15.32
CA LYS A 200 -10.88 9.34 -16.59
C LYS A 200 -9.69 9.28 -17.55
N LEU A 201 -9.95 9.04 -18.83
CA LEU A 201 -8.90 8.99 -19.86
C LEU A 201 -9.11 10.15 -20.84
N TYR A 202 -8.10 11.01 -20.97
CA TYR A 202 -8.05 12.08 -21.96
C TYR A 202 -7.28 11.60 -23.16
N ILE A 203 -7.87 11.71 -24.35
CA ILE A 203 -7.24 11.28 -25.60
C ILE A 203 -7.15 12.49 -26.51
N LYS A 204 -5.92 12.84 -26.87
CA LYS A 204 -5.62 13.82 -27.90
C LYS A 204 -5.28 13.08 -29.18
N THR A 205 -5.94 13.48 -30.26
CA THR A 205 -5.77 12.91 -31.60
C THR A 205 -5.23 13.98 -32.53
N ILE A 206 -4.82 13.58 -33.73
CA ILE A 206 -4.44 14.49 -34.82
C ILE A 206 -5.17 14.05 -36.08
N ASN A 207 -5.86 14.97 -36.74
CA ASN A 207 -6.64 14.78 -37.97
C ASN A 207 -7.79 13.76 -37.82
N MET A 208 -8.45 13.74 -36.66
CA MET A 208 -9.57 12.83 -36.36
C MET A 208 -10.84 13.51 -35.89
N ALA A 209 -10.94 14.84 -35.93
CA ALA A 209 -12.17 15.56 -35.58
C ALA A 209 -13.39 14.98 -36.32
N GLY A 210 -14.46 14.66 -35.57
CA GLY A 210 -15.69 14.05 -36.08
C GLY A 210 -15.61 12.54 -36.38
N GLN A 211 -14.42 11.91 -36.24
CA GLN A 211 -14.30 10.45 -36.35
C GLN A 211 -14.65 9.77 -35.03
N LYS A 212 -14.87 8.46 -35.09
CA LYS A 212 -15.11 7.61 -33.93
C LYS A 212 -13.91 6.74 -33.61
N ILE A 213 -13.66 6.54 -32.32
CA ILE A 213 -12.59 5.68 -31.82
C ILE A 213 -13.14 4.64 -30.84
N ASP A 214 -12.51 3.48 -30.83
CA ASP A 214 -12.72 2.43 -29.84
C ASP A 214 -11.52 2.39 -28.90
N VAL A 215 -11.80 2.32 -27.60
CA VAL A 215 -10.79 2.34 -26.53
C VAL A 215 -10.96 1.10 -25.66
N VAL A 216 -9.87 0.37 -25.45
CA VAL A 216 -9.81 -0.81 -24.59
C VAL A 216 -8.79 -0.59 -23.50
N ILE A 217 -9.17 -0.91 -22.27
CA ILE A 217 -8.29 -0.86 -21.10
C ILE A 217 -8.19 -2.26 -20.56
N GLU A 218 -6.98 -2.77 -20.43
CA GLU A 218 -6.72 -4.17 -20.11
C GLU A 218 -5.59 -4.30 -19.08
N SER A 219 -5.72 -5.23 -18.14
CA SER A 219 -4.63 -5.57 -17.23
C SER A 219 -3.59 -6.49 -17.88
N ASN A 220 -2.34 -6.42 -17.43
CA ASN A 220 -1.26 -7.28 -17.92
C ASN A 220 -1.50 -8.78 -17.72
N ASP A 221 -2.31 -9.17 -16.74
CA ASP A 221 -2.70 -10.56 -16.47
C ASP A 221 -3.99 -11.00 -17.19
N GLY A 222 -4.64 -10.09 -17.94
CA GLY A 222 -5.87 -10.36 -18.70
C GLY A 222 -7.14 -10.54 -17.86
N THR A 223 -7.08 -10.35 -16.54
CA THR A 223 -8.25 -10.55 -15.67
C THR A 223 -9.22 -9.37 -15.65
N PHE A 224 -8.77 -8.18 -16.05
CA PHE A 224 -9.59 -6.98 -16.21
C PHE A 224 -9.56 -6.50 -17.65
N LYS A 225 -10.75 -6.26 -18.22
CA LYS A 225 -10.93 -5.63 -19.53
C LYS A 225 -12.16 -4.72 -19.52
N LYS A 226 -11.99 -3.48 -19.98
CA LYS A 226 -13.09 -2.53 -20.18
C LYS A 226 -13.02 -1.93 -21.58
N GLU A 227 -14.14 -1.95 -22.29
CA GLU A 227 -14.25 -1.47 -23.67
C GLU A 227 -15.19 -0.27 -23.73
N PHE A 228 -14.78 0.75 -24.49
CA PHE A 228 -15.58 1.90 -24.83
C PHE A 228 -15.58 2.01 -26.35
N LYS A 229 -16.76 1.99 -26.98
CA LYS A 229 -16.89 1.92 -28.43
C LYS A 229 -17.51 3.19 -28.97
N GLN A 230 -17.16 3.53 -30.20
CA GLN A 230 -17.81 4.58 -30.98
C GLN A 230 -17.74 5.97 -30.31
N ILE A 231 -16.64 6.26 -29.60
CA ILE A 231 -16.41 7.54 -28.94
C ILE A 231 -16.11 8.60 -30.00
N GLU A 232 -16.90 9.66 -30.02
CA GLU A 232 -16.72 10.76 -30.96
C GLU A 232 -15.52 11.64 -30.57
N VAL A 233 -14.68 11.94 -31.54
CA VAL A 233 -13.56 12.88 -31.39
C VAL A 233 -14.09 14.29 -31.64
N LEU A 234 -13.98 15.16 -30.63
CA LEU A 234 -14.50 16.52 -30.72
C LEU A 234 -13.68 17.36 -31.72
N ASN A 235 -14.25 18.49 -32.14
CA ASN A 235 -13.65 19.40 -33.13
C ASN A 235 -12.29 19.99 -32.73
N ASN A 236 -11.92 19.94 -31.44
CA ASN A 236 -10.61 20.33 -30.92
C ASN A 236 -9.61 19.15 -30.88
N GLU A 237 -9.91 18.06 -31.59
CA GLU A 237 -9.13 16.82 -31.65
C GLU A 237 -8.90 16.14 -30.30
N THR A 238 -9.66 16.53 -29.28
CA THR A 238 -9.57 15.97 -27.94
C THR A 238 -10.88 15.31 -27.59
N THR A 239 -10.84 14.09 -27.08
CA THR A 239 -12.01 13.43 -26.51
C THR A 239 -11.69 12.93 -25.11
N THR A 240 -12.72 12.66 -24.34
CA THR A 240 -12.55 12.14 -22.99
C THR A 240 -13.50 11.00 -22.76
N ILE A 241 -12.98 9.94 -22.13
CA ILE A 241 -13.78 8.79 -21.75
C ILE A 241 -14.49 9.11 -20.44
N ASP A 242 -15.76 8.70 -20.34
CA ASP A 242 -16.53 8.86 -19.10
C ASP A 242 -15.81 8.19 -17.92
N PRO A 243 -15.87 8.78 -16.71
CA PRO A 243 -15.23 8.23 -15.54
C PRO A 243 -15.67 6.78 -15.27
N PHE A 244 -14.72 5.95 -14.86
CA PHE A 244 -14.98 4.56 -14.51
C PHE A 244 -14.06 4.08 -13.38
N HIS A 245 -14.41 2.96 -12.76
CA HIS A 245 -13.62 2.38 -11.67
C HIS A 245 -12.74 1.23 -12.14
N ILE A 246 -11.58 1.11 -11.48
CA ILE A 246 -10.84 -0.15 -11.39
C ILE A 246 -11.17 -0.75 -10.02
N PRO A 247 -11.96 -1.84 -9.94
CA PRO A 247 -12.42 -2.35 -8.66
C PRO A 247 -11.27 -2.71 -7.71
N ILE A 248 -11.44 -2.45 -6.41
CA ILE A 248 -10.45 -2.83 -5.38
C ILE A 248 -10.22 -4.34 -5.29
N LYS A 249 -11.18 -5.14 -5.73
CA LYS A 249 -11.05 -6.61 -5.86
C LYS A 249 -10.03 -7.04 -6.92
N GLU A 250 -9.63 -6.15 -7.84
CA GLU A 250 -8.59 -6.43 -8.84
C GLU A 250 -7.17 -6.46 -8.24
N TYR A 251 -6.99 -5.85 -7.08
CA TYR A 251 -5.71 -5.87 -6.37
C TYR A 251 -5.41 -7.27 -5.83
N ASP A 252 -4.31 -7.86 -6.31
CA ASP A 252 -3.84 -9.15 -5.81
C ASP A 252 -3.07 -8.99 -4.50
N GLN A 253 -3.78 -9.18 -3.38
CA GLN A 253 -3.18 -9.14 -2.05
C GLN A 253 -2.17 -10.27 -1.76
N SER A 254 -2.12 -11.34 -2.58
CA SER A 254 -1.18 -12.45 -2.36
C SER A 254 0.28 -12.08 -2.65
N ILE A 255 0.50 -10.95 -3.33
CA ILE A 255 1.83 -10.44 -3.68
C ILE A 255 2.51 -9.68 -2.52
N GLU A 256 1.76 -9.35 -1.46
CA GLU A 256 2.26 -8.63 -0.30
C GLU A 256 3.26 -9.49 0.50
N ILE A 257 4.40 -8.90 0.90
CA ILE A 257 5.45 -9.52 1.70
C ILE A 257 5.78 -8.61 2.88
N TYR A 258 5.86 -9.19 4.08
CA TYR A 258 6.28 -8.46 5.27
C TYR A 258 7.81 -8.43 5.37
N ASN A 259 8.37 -7.25 5.61
CA ASN A 259 9.78 -7.07 5.91
C ASN A 259 9.95 -6.96 7.43
N TYR A 260 10.52 -7.99 8.04
CA TYR A 260 10.73 -8.09 9.49
C TYR A 260 11.77 -7.11 10.05
N THR A 261 12.70 -6.64 9.23
CA THR A 261 13.76 -5.73 9.69
C THR A 261 13.26 -4.29 9.74
N GLN A 262 12.49 -3.89 8.73
CA GLN A 262 11.94 -2.54 8.61
C GLN A 262 10.51 -2.41 9.14
N HIS A 263 9.88 -3.52 9.53
CA HIS A 263 8.50 -3.59 10.02
C HIS A 263 7.49 -2.93 9.07
N LEU A 264 7.59 -3.26 7.78
CA LEU A 264 6.72 -2.74 6.72
C LEU A 264 6.30 -3.81 5.72
N THR A 265 5.25 -3.52 4.95
CA THR A 265 4.75 -4.42 3.90
C THR A 265 5.12 -3.91 2.51
N ALA A 266 5.84 -4.76 1.77
CA ALA A 266 6.22 -4.54 0.38
C ALA A 266 5.41 -5.44 -0.56
N VAL A 267 5.57 -5.24 -1.87
CA VAL A 267 4.97 -6.12 -2.90
C VAL A 267 6.04 -6.74 -3.78
N LYS A 268 5.80 -7.95 -4.30
CA LYS A 268 6.65 -8.57 -5.32
C LYS A 268 6.60 -7.76 -6.62
N LYS A 269 7.74 -7.20 -7.05
CA LYS A 269 7.81 -6.29 -8.20
C LYS A 269 7.24 -6.87 -9.50
N ASN A 270 7.61 -8.11 -9.82
CA ASN A 270 7.26 -8.74 -11.10
C ASN A 270 5.83 -9.26 -11.17
N THR A 271 5.06 -9.13 -10.08
CA THR A 271 3.64 -9.48 -10.03
C THR A 271 2.75 -8.25 -9.84
N ILE A 272 3.31 -7.05 -9.92
CA ILE A 272 2.54 -5.81 -9.86
C ILE A 272 1.63 -5.76 -11.09
N LYS A 273 0.34 -5.59 -10.84
CA LYS A 273 -0.68 -5.45 -11.88
C LYS A 273 -0.62 -4.07 -12.51
N THR A 274 -0.57 -4.02 -13.84
CA THR A 274 -0.52 -2.78 -14.62
C THR A 274 -1.65 -2.75 -15.64
N PHE A 275 -2.10 -1.56 -16.00
CA PHE A 275 -3.20 -1.36 -16.94
C PHE A 275 -2.70 -0.56 -18.14
N LYS A 276 -2.91 -1.11 -19.33
CA LYS A 276 -2.55 -0.53 -20.63
C LYS A 276 -3.80 -0.04 -21.36
N VAL A 277 -3.59 0.88 -22.30
CA VAL A 277 -4.66 1.41 -23.18
C VAL A 277 -4.40 0.94 -24.60
N SER A 278 -5.45 0.54 -25.30
CA SER A 278 -5.46 0.31 -26.74
C SER A 278 -6.50 1.21 -27.39
N ILE A 279 -6.12 1.92 -28.46
CA ILE A 279 -7.00 2.82 -29.22
C ILE A 279 -7.00 2.33 -30.67
N ASN A 280 -8.18 2.00 -31.20
CA ASN A 280 -8.34 1.44 -32.56
C ASN A 280 -7.29 0.35 -32.86
N GLU A 281 -7.20 -0.65 -31.98
CA GLU A 281 -6.26 -1.79 -32.04
C GLU A 281 -4.77 -1.47 -31.78
N THR A 282 -4.38 -0.20 -31.79
CA THR A 282 -3.02 0.21 -31.42
C THR A 282 -2.86 0.18 -29.91
N THR A 283 -1.93 -0.64 -29.41
CA THR A 283 -1.70 -0.83 -27.96
C THR A 283 -0.52 -0.01 -27.47
N TYR A 284 -0.73 0.72 -26.38
CA TYR A 284 0.27 1.57 -25.74
C TYR A 284 0.80 0.90 -24.47
N SER A 285 2.07 0.48 -24.51
CA SER A 285 2.71 -0.31 -23.44
C SER A 285 3.97 0.33 -22.85
N ASN A 286 4.25 1.59 -23.18
CA ASN A 286 5.35 2.35 -22.59
C ASN A 286 5.17 2.38 -21.07
N PRO A 287 6.17 1.95 -20.26
CA PRO A 287 6.06 1.90 -18.80
C PRO A 287 5.58 3.20 -18.16
N LYS A 288 5.93 4.37 -18.73
CA LYS A 288 5.51 5.68 -18.23
C LYS A 288 4.03 6.02 -18.48
N GLU A 289 3.39 5.32 -19.40
CA GLU A 289 2.00 5.52 -19.81
C GLU A 289 1.06 4.50 -19.14
N LEU A 290 1.60 3.45 -18.53
CA LEU A 290 0.83 2.47 -17.78
C LEU A 290 0.21 3.10 -16.53
N LEU A 291 -1.02 2.71 -16.23
CA LEU A 291 -1.61 2.96 -14.92
C LEU A 291 -1.21 1.83 -13.98
N ILE A 292 -0.63 2.18 -12.83
CA ILE A 292 -0.15 1.24 -11.81
C ILE A 292 -0.77 1.63 -10.47
N PRO A 293 -2.05 1.28 -10.23
CA PRO A 293 -2.75 1.69 -9.03
C PRO A 293 -2.14 1.06 -7.78
N HIS A 294 -2.31 1.72 -6.63
CA HIS A 294 -1.92 1.19 -5.33
C HIS A 294 -3.11 1.17 -4.36
N THR A 295 -2.92 0.59 -3.18
CA THR A 295 -3.91 0.61 -2.09
C THR A 295 -3.21 0.34 -0.75
N TYR A 296 -3.97 0.38 0.35
CA TYR A 296 -3.48 -0.04 1.66
C TYR A 296 -2.96 -1.47 1.62
N ARG A 297 -1.75 -1.64 2.15
CA ARG A 297 -1.09 -2.94 2.30
C ARG A 297 -1.32 -3.45 3.71
N ARG A 298 -1.65 -4.74 3.84
CA ARG A 298 -1.91 -5.37 5.15
C ARG A 298 -0.70 -5.21 6.09
N ASN A 299 -0.97 -4.98 7.37
CA ASN A 299 0.07 -5.06 8.40
C ASN A 299 0.44 -6.53 8.70
N TYR A 300 1.35 -6.77 9.65
CA TYR A 300 1.78 -8.12 10.01
C TYR A 300 0.61 -9.03 10.42
N GLU A 301 -0.24 -8.60 11.34
CA GLU A 301 -1.39 -9.36 11.87
C GLU A 301 -2.32 -9.84 10.75
N GLU A 302 -2.63 -8.91 9.83
CA GLU A 302 -3.54 -9.13 8.72
C GLU A 302 -2.96 -10.03 7.63
N LEU A 303 -1.64 -9.97 7.39
CA LEU A 303 -0.98 -10.75 6.35
C LEU A 303 -0.98 -12.25 6.65
N ILE A 304 -0.94 -12.63 7.93
CA ILE A 304 -0.89 -14.03 8.34
C ILE A 304 -2.12 -14.79 7.83
N GLY A 305 -3.27 -14.12 7.75
CA GLY A 305 -4.52 -14.71 7.27
C GLY A 305 -4.47 -15.18 5.82
N LEU A 306 -3.56 -14.63 5.01
CA LEU A 306 -3.45 -14.96 3.59
C LEU A 306 -2.67 -16.25 3.30
N PHE A 307 -1.99 -16.85 4.29
CA PHE A 307 -1.30 -18.12 4.07
C PHE A 307 -2.27 -19.20 3.60
N ASN A 308 -1.84 -19.96 2.59
CA ASN A 308 -2.63 -21.01 1.98
C ASN A 308 -2.82 -22.18 2.95
N THR A 309 -4.04 -22.72 2.95
CA THR A 309 -4.44 -23.87 3.77
C THR A 309 -3.71 -25.18 3.40
N ASP A 310 -3.04 -25.23 2.25
CA ASP A 310 -2.17 -26.33 1.83
C ASP A 310 -0.84 -26.42 2.61
N ASN A 311 -0.59 -25.47 3.51
CA ASN A 311 0.62 -25.37 4.33
C ASN A 311 1.93 -25.14 3.56
N SER A 312 1.85 -24.71 2.30
CA SER A 312 3.02 -24.39 1.48
C SER A 312 3.79 -23.15 1.95
N GLY A 313 3.17 -22.32 2.80
CA GLY A 313 3.69 -21.00 3.18
C GLY A 313 3.54 -19.95 2.07
N LYS A 314 2.93 -20.31 0.92
CA LYS A 314 2.50 -19.33 -0.08
C LYS A 314 1.21 -18.66 0.36
N LYS A 315 0.96 -17.46 -0.15
CA LYS A 315 -0.29 -16.74 0.06
C LYS A 315 -1.27 -17.05 -1.07
N ASP A 316 -2.56 -17.07 -0.76
CA ASP A 316 -3.63 -17.26 -1.73
C ASP A 316 -4.81 -16.33 -1.42
N LYS A 317 -5.51 -15.86 -2.45
CA LYS A 317 -6.65 -14.94 -2.29
C LYS A 317 -7.95 -15.62 -1.89
N GLN A 318 -8.10 -16.92 -2.19
CA GLN A 318 -9.30 -17.72 -1.94
C GLN A 318 -9.05 -18.81 -0.89
N THR A 319 -8.04 -19.65 -1.08
CA THR A 319 -7.77 -20.84 -0.26
C THR A 319 -6.81 -20.55 0.90
N ASN A 320 -7.17 -19.58 1.74
CA ASN A 320 -6.34 -19.14 2.87
C ASN A 320 -7.00 -19.36 4.24
N TYR A 321 -6.20 -19.25 5.30
CA TYR A 321 -6.66 -19.48 6.68
C TYR A 321 -7.72 -18.50 7.15
N GLU A 322 -7.62 -17.22 6.78
CA GLU A 322 -8.65 -16.20 7.07
C GLU A 322 -10.02 -16.66 6.55
N ASN A 323 -10.11 -17.03 5.27
CA ASN A 323 -11.34 -17.53 4.65
C ASN A 323 -11.77 -18.88 5.22
N LYS A 324 -10.84 -19.80 5.53
CA LYS A 324 -11.16 -21.11 6.14
C LYS A 324 -12.00 -20.92 7.41
N PHE A 325 -11.57 -20.05 8.30
CA PHE A 325 -12.24 -19.87 9.59
C PHE A 325 -13.51 -19.03 9.48
N ILE A 326 -13.51 -17.97 8.67
CA ILE A 326 -14.73 -17.18 8.41
C ILE A 326 -15.84 -18.07 7.80
N ASN A 327 -15.48 -18.89 6.81
CA ASN A 327 -16.44 -19.75 6.11
C ASN A 327 -16.95 -20.93 6.96
N SER A 328 -16.33 -21.22 8.11
CA SER A 328 -16.78 -22.27 9.02
C SER A 328 -18.10 -21.94 9.72
N THR A 329 -18.52 -20.66 9.71
CA THR A 329 -19.74 -20.19 10.35
C THR A 329 -20.55 -19.33 9.38
N THR A 330 -21.72 -19.83 8.96
CA THR A 330 -22.56 -19.19 7.95
C THR A 330 -22.97 -17.76 8.32
N ASP A 331 -23.37 -17.53 9.57
CA ASP A 331 -23.77 -16.19 10.07
C ASP A 331 -22.60 -15.19 9.95
N ILE A 332 -21.41 -15.57 10.42
CA ILE A 332 -20.19 -14.73 10.36
C ILE A 332 -19.79 -14.47 8.90
N LYS A 333 -19.83 -15.49 8.04
CA LYS A 333 -19.55 -15.33 6.61
C LYS A 333 -20.49 -14.32 5.95
N SER A 334 -21.80 -14.41 6.20
CA SER A 334 -22.78 -13.47 5.65
C SER A 334 -22.49 -12.03 6.09
N ILE A 335 -22.23 -11.84 7.39
CA ILE A 335 -21.90 -10.52 7.95
C ILE A 335 -20.65 -9.92 7.27
N VAL A 336 -19.60 -10.72 7.11
CA VAL A 336 -18.35 -10.29 6.48
C VAL A 336 -18.56 -9.95 5.00
N ASP A 337 -19.25 -10.80 4.26
CA ASP A 337 -19.46 -10.60 2.82
C ASP A 337 -20.32 -9.36 2.55
N GLU A 338 -21.47 -9.22 3.24
CA GLU A 338 -22.34 -8.04 3.15
C GLU A 338 -21.59 -6.75 3.52
N PHE A 339 -20.78 -6.80 4.57
CA PHE A 339 -19.99 -5.66 5.00
C PHE A 339 -18.98 -5.23 3.93
N ILE A 340 -18.21 -6.17 3.39
CA ILE A 340 -17.20 -5.88 2.38
C ILE A 340 -17.87 -5.35 1.11
N GLU A 341 -18.97 -5.96 0.66
CA GLU A 341 -19.73 -5.49 -0.50
C GLU A 341 -20.18 -4.03 -0.37
N LYS A 342 -20.62 -3.63 0.83
CA LYS A 342 -21.02 -2.25 1.10
C LYS A 342 -19.81 -1.31 1.19
N VAL A 343 -18.76 -1.68 1.92
CA VAL A 343 -17.57 -0.82 2.14
C VAL A 343 -16.82 -0.48 0.84
N ILE A 344 -16.89 -1.35 -0.16
CA ILE A 344 -16.25 -1.12 -1.46
C ILE A 344 -17.21 -0.58 -2.52
N ALA A 345 -18.46 -0.27 -2.15
CA ALA A 345 -19.42 0.33 -3.08
C ALA A 345 -18.94 1.71 -3.53
N GLU A 346 -19.21 2.04 -4.78
CA GLU A 346 -18.63 3.20 -5.48
C GLU A 346 -18.96 4.55 -4.81
N ASP A 347 -20.17 4.68 -4.25
CA ASP A 347 -20.69 5.94 -3.69
C ASP A 347 -20.88 5.91 -2.17
N ILE A 348 -20.21 4.99 -1.44
CA ILE A 348 -20.36 4.93 0.01
C ILE A 348 -19.88 6.21 0.69
N THR A 349 -20.71 6.75 1.58
CA THR A 349 -20.44 7.96 2.34
C THR A 349 -20.05 7.66 3.79
N ILE A 350 -19.45 8.65 4.47
CA ILE A 350 -19.16 8.57 5.92
C ILE A 350 -20.44 8.39 6.74
N SER A 351 -21.54 9.02 6.35
CA SER A 351 -22.84 8.88 7.02
C SER A 351 -23.43 7.47 6.92
N GLU A 352 -23.06 6.70 5.89
CA GLU A 352 -23.51 5.32 5.71
C GLU A 352 -22.56 4.32 6.35
N ILE A 353 -21.24 4.57 6.29
CA ILE A 353 -20.24 3.62 6.77
C ILE A 353 -20.25 3.47 8.29
N LYS A 354 -20.52 4.56 9.03
CA LYS A 354 -20.52 4.52 10.50
C LYS A 354 -21.66 3.66 11.06
N PRO A 355 -22.94 3.84 10.65
CA PRO A 355 -24.02 2.92 11.02
C PRO A 355 -23.76 1.48 10.57
N LEU A 356 -23.22 1.27 9.36
CA LEU A 356 -22.84 -0.05 8.87
C LEU A 356 -21.81 -0.73 9.78
N VAL A 357 -20.77 -0.01 10.19
CA VAL A 357 -19.73 -0.52 11.09
C VAL A 357 -20.32 -0.86 12.45
N GLU A 358 -21.15 0.01 13.02
CA GLU A 358 -21.82 -0.25 14.29
C GLU A 358 -22.70 -1.51 14.22
N GLU A 359 -23.56 -1.61 13.20
CA GLU A 359 -24.44 -2.77 12.98
C GLU A 359 -23.63 -4.06 12.81
N LYS A 360 -22.71 -4.10 11.85
CA LYS A 360 -22.01 -5.32 11.47
C LYS A 360 -20.98 -5.75 12.52
N ALA A 361 -20.32 -4.82 13.22
CA ALA A 361 -19.40 -5.18 14.30
C ALA A 361 -20.14 -5.74 15.52
N THR A 362 -21.32 -5.21 15.87
CA THR A 362 -22.18 -5.80 16.91
C THR A 362 -22.70 -7.17 16.49
N ALA A 363 -23.24 -7.29 15.27
CA ALA A 363 -23.72 -8.56 14.75
C ALA A 363 -22.62 -9.63 14.73
N LEU A 364 -21.37 -9.24 14.42
CA LEU A 364 -20.23 -10.14 14.43
C LEU A 364 -19.94 -10.70 15.83
N TRP A 365 -19.93 -9.85 16.86
CA TRP A 365 -19.78 -10.29 18.25
C TRP A 365 -20.91 -11.24 18.66
N ASP A 366 -22.16 -10.87 18.38
CA ASP A 366 -23.33 -11.67 18.74
C ASP A 366 -23.34 -13.03 18.03
N ALA A 367 -22.94 -13.07 16.76
CA ALA A 367 -22.80 -14.31 16.00
C ALA A 367 -21.72 -15.23 16.59
N ALA A 368 -20.57 -14.69 17.00
CA ALA A 368 -19.51 -15.46 17.65
C ALA A 368 -19.94 -16.01 19.02
N VAL A 369 -20.63 -15.19 19.82
CA VAL A 369 -21.22 -15.63 21.10
C VAL A 369 -22.23 -16.76 20.86
N LYS A 370 -23.16 -16.58 19.92
CA LYS A 370 -24.17 -17.59 19.56
C LYS A 370 -23.52 -18.90 19.11
N GLN A 371 -22.50 -18.84 18.26
CA GLN A 371 -21.76 -20.00 17.76
C GLN A 371 -21.12 -20.79 18.91
N VAL A 372 -20.35 -20.11 19.78
CA VAL A 372 -19.66 -20.73 20.91
C VAL A 372 -20.64 -21.30 21.93
N GLN A 373 -21.70 -20.56 22.25
CA GLN A 373 -22.72 -21.03 23.18
C GLN A 373 -23.60 -22.14 22.60
N GLY A 374 -23.69 -22.25 21.27
CA GLY A 374 -24.30 -23.37 20.54
C GLY A 374 -23.45 -24.65 20.54
N GLY A 375 -22.24 -24.62 21.11
CA GLY A 375 -21.40 -25.80 21.31
C GLY A 375 -20.23 -25.93 20.33
N ASN A 376 -20.01 -24.96 19.43
CA ASN A 376 -18.80 -24.85 18.63
C ASN A 376 -17.84 -23.85 19.29
N PHE A 377 -17.05 -24.33 20.25
CA PHE A 377 -16.25 -23.52 21.18
C PHE A 377 -14.98 -22.90 20.55
N ASP A 378 -15.09 -22.36 19.34
CA ASP A 378 -13.97 -21.84 18.54
C ASP A 378 -14.05 -20.30 18.43
N ASP A 379 -12.98 -19.61 18.82
CA ASP A 379 -12.83 -18.15 18.79
C ASP A 379 -12.26 -17.61 17.47
N ARG A 380 -11.65 -18.46 16.65
CA ARG A 380 -10.96 -18.07 15.41
C ARG A 380 -11.87 -17.42 14.38
N PRO A 381 -13.15 -17.85 14.17
CA PRO A 381 -14.05 -17.18 13.23
C PRO A 381 -14.22 -15.68 13.52
N LEU A 382 -14.33 -15.29 14.80
CA LEU A 382 -14.40 -13.88 15.21
C LEU A 382 -13.10 -13.14 14.89
N TYR A 383 -11.96 -13.71 15.31
CA TYR A 383 -10.65 -13.09 15.12
C TYR A 383 -10.34 -12.79 13.65
N TRP A 384 -10.48 -13.79 12.78
CA TRP A 384 -10.18 -13.63 11.35
C TRP A 384 -11.18 -12.72 10.62
N ALA A 385 -12.47 -12.77 10.99
CA ALA A 385 -13.47 -11.86 10.44
C ALA A 385 -13.13 -10.39 10.75
N ARG A 386 -12.70 -10.11 11.99
CA ARG A 386 -12.31 -8.77 12.42
C ARG A 386 -11.11 -8.25 11.62
N ASN A 387 -10.08 -9.06 11.42
CA ASN A 387 -8.90 -8.68 10.62
C ASN A 387 -9.28 -8.40 9.17
N LYS A 388 -10.10 -9.27 8.56
CA LYS A 388 -10.56 -9.10 7.18
C LYS A 388 -11.37 -7.82 7.01
N MET A 389 -12.39 -7.60 7.84
CA MET A 389 -13.26 -6.43 7.75
C MET A 389 -12.49 -5.12 7.92
N GLN A 390 -11.56 -5.04 8.87
CA GLN A 390 -10.72 -3.86 9.07
C GLN A 390 -9.75 -3.62 7.91
N THR A 391 -9.19 -4.67 7.31
CA THR A 391 -8.38 -4.54 6.09
C THR A 391 -9.17 -3.86 4.98
N TRP A 392 -10.43 -4.26 4.76
CA TRP A 392 -11.27 -3.67 3.73
C TRP A 392 -11.72 -2.25 4.04
N LEU A 393 -11.94 -1.89 5.31
CA LEU A 393 -12.13 -0.49 5.72
C LEU A 393 -10.91 0.36 5.33
N LYS A 394 -9.70 -0.08 5.68
CA LYS A 394 -8.45 0.64 5.38
C LYS A 394 -8.15 0.74 3.87
N ARG A 395 -8.68 -0.18 3.06
CA ARG A 395 -8.59 -0.16 1.59
C ARG A 395 -9.69 0.66 0.92
N SER A 396 -10.73 1.08 1.64
CA SER A 396 -11.81 1.86 1.04
C SER A 396 -11.27 3.19 0.51
N PRO A 397 -11.60 3.57 -0.75
CA PRO A 397 -11.20 4.85 -1.33
C PRO A 397 -11.64 6.07 -0.48
N LEU A 398 -12.68 5.91 0.33
CA LEU A 398 -13.21 6.92 1.23
C LEU A 398 -12.17 7.45 2.22
N PHE A 399 -11.18 6.62 2.58
CA PHE A 399 -10.15 6.96 3.57
C PHE A 399 -8.75 7.01 2.99
N LYS A 400 -8.62 7.27 1.68
CA LYS A 400 -7.32 7.19 1.01
C LYS A 400 -6.24 8.02 1.73
N ASP A 401 -6.55 9.22 2.18
CA ASP A 401 -5.54 10.11 2.79
C ASP A 401 -5.39 9.93 4.31
N GLN A 402 -5.93 8.85 4.88
CA GLN A 402 -5.97 8.60 6.33
C GLN A 402 -5.18 7.35 6.77
N VAL A 403 -4.36 6.81 5.85
CA VAL A 403 -3.45 5.70 6.11
C VAL A 403 -2.05 6.05 5.64
N ASP A 404 -1.05 5.74 6.45
CA ASP A 404 0.34 5.71 6.03
C ASP A 404 0.58 4.43 5.22
N LEU A 405 0.87 4.61 3.93
CA LEU A 405 1.06 3.50 2.99
C LEU A 405 2.40 2.77 3.16
N GLU A 406 3.39 3.39 3.80
CA GLU A 406 4.68 2.77 4.05
C GLU A 406 4.63 1.90 5.30
N THR A 407 4.10 2.44 6.39
CA THR A 407 4.07 1.75 7.69
C THR A 407 2.80 0.91 7.93
N SER A 408 1.80 1.02 7.05
CA SER A 408 0.50 0.36 7.19
C SER A 408 -0.27 0.77 8.48
N ILE A 409 0.00 1.98 8.97
CA ILE A 409 -0.61 2.56 10.18
C ILE A 409 -1.75 3.51 9.78
N VAL A 410 -2.85 3.47 10.53
CA VAL A 410 -3.94 4.45 10.40
C VAL A 410 -3.49 5.76 11.04
N CYS A 411 -3.63 6.88 10.32
CA CYS A 411 -3.21 8.17 10.82
C CYS A 411 -4.06 8.58 12.05
N PRO A 412 -3.43 9.09 13.12
CA PRO A 412 -4.16 9.53 14.31
C PRO A 412 -5.05 10.75 14.01
N ASP A 413 -6.07 10.95 14.84
CA ASP A 413 -7.02 12.06 14.76
C ASP A 413 -7.81 12.12 13.43
N THR A 414 -8.04 10.96 12.81
CA THR A 414 -8.78 10.83 11.55
C THR A 414 -10.15 10.16 11.71
N GLU A 415 -11.02 10.31 10.72
CA GLU A 415 -12.34 9.65 10.72
C GLU A 415 -12.20 8.13 10.63
N LEU A 416 -11.23 7.62 9.87
CA LEU A 416 -10.90 6.19 9.78
C LEU A 416 -10.48 5.65 11.14
N GLU A 417 -9.63 6.37 11.90
CA GLU A 417 -9.27 5.95 13.26
C GLU A 417 -10.50 5.84 14.16
N ASN A 418 -11.41 6.83 14.11
CA ASN A 418 -12.66 6.81 14.87
C ASN A 418 -13.56 5.64 14.47
N ILE A 419 -13.65 5.31 13.19
CA ILE A 419 -14.44 4.19 12.67
C ILE A 419 -13.82 2.85 13.07
N ILE A 420 -12.49 2.71 12.97
CA ILE A 420 -11.77 1.51 13.42
C ILE A 420 -11.95 1.33 14.92
N LYS A 421 -11.85 2.40 15.71
CA LYS A 421 -12.12 2.36 17.15
C LYS A 421 -13.57 1.95 17.45
N LEU A 422 -14.56 2.46 16.72
CA LEU A 422 -15.96 2.02 16.85
C LEU A 422 -16.10 0.53 16.52
N PHE A 423 -15.47 0.07 15.44
CA PHE A 423 -15.44 -1.34 15.06
C PHE A 423 -14.86 -2.21 16.18
N GLU A 424 -13.69 -1.83 16.74
CA GLU A 424 -13.03 -2.52 17.84
C GLU A 424 -13.90 -2.52 19.10
N GLU A 425 -14.49 -1.39 19.48
CA GLU A 425 -15.38 -1.26 20.64
C GLU A 425 -16.58 -2.20 20.57
N LYS A 426 -17.21 -2.32 19.39
CA LYS A 426 -18.40 -3.15 19.18
C LYS A 426 -18.06 -4.63 19.01
N SER A 427 -17.06 -4.95 18.18
CA SER A 427 -16.68 -6.34 17.87
C SER A 427 -15.92 -7.05 19.01
N ARG A 428 -15.45 -6.32 20.02
CA ARG A 428 -14.82 -6.86 21.24
C ARG A 428 -15.67 -6.70 22.49
N ASN A 429 -16.86 -6.11 22.34
CA ASN A 429 -17.81 -5.85 23.42
C ASN A 429 -17.32 -4.88 24.52
N TYR A 430 -16.49 -3.91 24.19
CA TYR A 430 -16.04 -2.89 25.16
C TYR A 430 -17.19 -1.97 25.59
N THR A 431 -18.06 -1.62 24.66
CA THR A 431 -19.21 -0.73 24.88
C THR A 431 -20.55 -1.47 24.97
N GLY A 432 -20.55 -2.81 24.83
CA GLY A 432 -21.76 -3.64 24.95
C GLY A 432 -21.92 -4.35 26.30
N ILE A 433 -21.05 -4.07 27.28
CA ILE A 433 -21.21 -4.54 28.66
C ILE A 433 -22.47 -3.91 29.27
N ASP A 434 -23.46 -4.74 29.57
CA ASP A 434 -24.73 -4.30 30.15
C ASP A 434 -25.10 -5.13 31.38
N PHE A 435 -24.91 -4.54 32.57
CA PHE A 435 -25.30 -5.14 33.84
C PHE A 435 -26.73 -4.79 34.30
N SER A 436 -27.53 -4.07 33.49
CA SER A 436 -28.94 -3.78 33.83
C SER A 436 -29.75 -5.07 33.99
N LYS A 437 -29.39 -6.12 33.24
CA LYS A 437 -30.00 -7.45 33.28
C LYS A 437 -29.60 -8.30 34.50
N ALA A 438 -28.68 -7.81 35.35
CA ALA A 438 -28.24 -8.55 36.52
C ALA A 438 -29.32 -8.64 37.62
N GLY A 439 -30.17 -7.61 37.75
CA GLY A 439 -31.08 -7.50 38.90
C GLY A 439 -30.31 -7.53 40.23
N ASN A 440 -30.72 -8.40 41.16
CA ASN A 440 -30.06 -8.58 42.46
C ASN A 440 -28.86 -9.56 42.42
N LYS A 441 -28.47 -10.04 41.25
CA LYS A 441 -27.33 -10.96 41.10
C LYS A 441 -26.00 -10.22 41.22
N LYS A 442 -24.97 -10.95 41.62
CA LYS A 442 -23.59 -10.45 41.61
C LYS A 442 -23.13 -10.19 40.17
N LYS A 443 -22.51 -9.04 39.93
CA LYS A 443 -22.04 -8.59 38.60
C LYS A 443 -20.58 -8.99 38.42
N ILE A 444 -20.30 -9.77 37.39
CA ILE A 444 -18.96 -10.31 37.13
C ILE A 444 -18.51 -9.85 35.75
N LEU A 445 -17.34 -9.22 35.68
CA LEU A 445 -16.67 -8.93 34.42
C LEU A 445 -15.54 -9.93 34.18
N ILE A 446 -15.52 -10.54 32.99
CA ILE A 446 -14.45 -11.46 32.57
C ILE A 446 -13.79 -10.94 31.29
N THR A 447 -12.47 -11.00 31.20
CA THR A 447 -11.75 -10.73 29.95
C THR A 447 -11.10 -12.00 29.40
N GLY A 448 -11.05 -12.13 28.08
CA GLY A 448 -10.22 -13.11 27.37
C GLY A 448 -9.32 -12.41 26.35
N PHE A 449 -8.50 -13.16 25.63
CA PHE A 449 -7.59 -12.65 24.59
C PHE A 449 -7.84 -13.25 23.22
N ASP A 450 -7.41 -12.53 22.18
CA ASP A 450 -7.34 -13.02 20.80
C ASP A 450 -6.34 -14.18 20.63
N PRO A 451 -6.48 -15.01 19.59
CA PRO A 451 -5.42 -15.89 19.08
C PRO A 451 -4.10 -15.15 18.82
N PHE A 452 -2.98 -15.82 19.08
CA PHE A 452 -1.62 -15.29 18.91
C PHE A 452 -0.62 -16.42 18.60
N LEU A 453 0.62 -16.06 18.20
CA LEU A 453 1.67 -17.00 17.73
C LEU A 453 1.24 -17.81 16.50
N LEU A 454 0.69 -17.12 15.49
CA LEU A 454 0.01 -17.75 14.35
C LEU A 454 0.92 -17.99 13.14
N ASN A 455 1.98 -17.19 12.94
CA ASN A 455 2.82 -17.29 11.76
C ASN A 455 3.79 -18.49 11.78
N SER A 456 3.29 -19.64 11.34
CA SER A 456 4.04 -20.90 11.28
C SER A 456 4.89 -21.09 10.01
N PHE A 457 5.10 -20.04 9.19
CA PHE A 457 5.63 -20.18 7.82
C PHE A 457 6.92 -19.40 7.56
N ASP A 458 6.86 -18.07 7.61
CA ASP A 458 7.98 -17.21 7.20
C ASP A 458 8.60 -16.41 8.38
N HIS A 459 8.02 -16.50 9.57
CA HIS A 459 8.58 -15.89 10.77
C HIS A 459 9.86 -16.56 11.27
N LYS A 460 10.78 -15.79 11.85
CA LYS A 460 12.06 -16.30 12.42
C LYS A 460 11.86 -17.33 13.54
N TYR A 461 10.78 -17.21 14.33
CA TYR A 461 10.47 -18.11 15.44
C TYR A 461 9.35 -19.13 15.12
N LYS A 462 9.09 -19.39 13.84
CA LYS A 462 7.98 -20.24 13.36
C LYS A 462 7.87 -21.65 13.96
N ARG A 463 8.96 -22.21 14.51
CA ARG A 463 8.97 -23.58 15.09
C ARG A 463 8.11 -23.70 16.36
N GLY A 464 7.70 -22.60 16.99
CA GLY A 464 6.78 -22.58 18.12
C GLY A 464 5.39 -22.02 17.81
N PHE A 465 5.09 -21.73 16.54
CA PHE A 465 3.88 -21.03 16.13
C PHE A 465 2.93 -22.01 15.43
N ASN A 466 1.63 -21.74 15.52
CA ASN A 466 0.59 -22.59 14.95
C ASN A 466 -0.53 -21.74 14.34
N ILE A 467 -0.65 -21.74 13.02
CA ILE A 467 -1.72 -21.02 12.31
C ILE A 467 -3.13 -21.51 12.65
N LEU A 468 -3.24 -22.72 13.21
CA LEU A 468 -4.49 -23.29 13.70
C LEU A 468 -4.78 -22.94 15.16
N GLN A 469 -3.91 -22.19 15.85
CA GLN A 469 -4.06 -21.87 17.26
C GLN A 469 -5.37 -21.10 17.51
N SER A 470 -6.19 -21.61 18.43
CA SER A 470 -7.26 -20.91 19.12
C SER A 470 -6.73 -20.35 20.45
N ASN A 471 -7.37 -19.33 21.02
CA ASN A 471 -7.09 -18.89 22.39
C ASN A 471 -8.20 -19.39 23.35
N PRO A 472 -7.88 -20.35 24.25
CA PRO A 472 -8.80 -20.83 25.28
C PRO A 472 -9.54 -19.74 26.05
N SER A 473 -8.87 -18.61 26.32
CA SER A 473 -9.47 -17.50 27.07
C SER A 473 -10.53 -16.74 26.25
N GLY A 474 -10.35 -16.62 24.93
CA GLY A 474 -11.36 -16.10 24.01
C GLY A 474 -12.61 -16.99 23.99
N CYS A 475 -12.43 -18.31 23.94
CA CYS A 475 -13.53 -19.27 24.01
C CYS A 475 -14.30 -19.17 25.34
N VAL A 476 -13.60 -18.97 26.46
CA VAL A 476 -14.23 -18.74 27.77
C VAL A 476 -15.05 -17.44 27.78
N ALA A 477 -14.50 -16.34 27.25
CA ALA A 477 -15.20 -15.06 27.20
C ALA A 477 -16.50 -15.15 26.37
N LEU A 478 -16.44 -15.73 25.17
CA LEU A 478 -17.62 -15.93 24.31
C LEU A 478 -18.64 -16.87 24.95
N ASN A 479 -18.18 -17.95 25.59
CA ASN A 479 -19.08 -18.92 26.21
C ASN A 479 -19.83 -18.35 27.44
N PHE A 480 -19.23 -17.43 28.20
CA PHE A 480 -19.88 -16.86 29.40
C PHE A 480 -20.60 -15.54 29.18
N GLN A 481 -20.47 -14.90 28.01
CA GLN A 481 -21.15 -13.64 27.71
C GLN A 481 -22.65 -13.72 27.97
N GLY A 482 -23.17 -12.86 28.86
CA GLY A 482 -24.59 -12.79 29.17
C GLY A 482 -25.16 -13.98 29.96
N LYS A 483 -24.33 -14.89 30.46
CA LYS A 483 -24.82 -16.06 31.21
C LYS A 483 -25.01 -15.76 32.69
N ASN A 484 -26.03 -16.41 33.26
CA ASN A 484 -26.15 -16.58 34.70
C ASN A 484 -25.34 -17.80 35.14
N ILE A 485 -24.54 -17.64 36.19
CA ILE A 485 -23.86 -18.73 36.88
C ILE A 485 -24.15 -18.55 38.37
N GLU A 486 -24.84 -19.53 38.96
CA GLU A 486 -25.38 -19.41 40.32
C GLU A 486 -26.18 -18.09 40.49
N ASN A 487 -25.90 -17.33 41.55
CA ASN A 487 -26.48 -16.02 41.83
C ASN A 487 -25.73 -14.85 41.15
N SER A 488 -25.02 -15.10 40.05
CA SER A 488 -24.20 -14.12 39.35
C SER A 488 -24.61 -13.94 37.89
N PHE A 489 -24.37 -12.75 37.35
CA PHE A 489 -24.55 -12.40 35.94
C PHE A 489 -23.22 -11.93 35.35
N ILE A 490 -22.80 -12.58 34.26
CA ILE A 490 -21.49 -12.37 33.64
C ILE A 490 -21.62 -11.50 32.39
N GLN A 491 -20.74 -10.53 32.28
CA GLN A 491 -20.43 -9.83 31.03
C GLN A 491 -18.94 -10.04 30.70
N THR A 492 -18.62 -10.09 29.42
CA THR A 492 -17.28 -10.40 28.94
C THR A 492 -16.83 -9.47 27.83
N MET A 493 -15.52 -9.35 27.68
CA MET A 493 -14.89 -8.65 26.55
C MET A 493 -13.63 -9.40 26.11
N ILE A 494 -13.20 -9.20 24.87
CA ILE A 494 -11.95 -9.76 24.34
C ILE A 494 -10.91 -8.66 24.17
N VAL A 495 -9.69 -8.94 24.61
CA VAL A 495 -8.56 -8.02 24.59
C VAL A 495 -7.56 -8.45 23.50
N PRO A 496 -7.05 -7.54 22.66
CA PRO A 496 -6.00 -7.85 21.70
C PRO A 496 -4.71 -8.28 22.37
N VAL A 497 -3.94 -9.12 21.70
CA VAL A 497 -2.55 -9.41 22.06
C VAL A 497 -1.65 -8.41 21.32
N ARG A 498 -1.74 -7.12 21.68
CA ARG A 498 -0.98 -6.01 21.08
C ARG A 498 -0.60 -4.97 22.13
N TYR A 499 0.68 -4.60 22.21
CA TYR A 499 1.16 -3.64 23.21
C TYR A 499 0.63 -2.23 22.96
N SER A 500 0.48 -1.82 21.70
CA SER A 500 -0.01 -0.50 21.33
C SER A 500 -1.43 -0.24 21.84
N ASP A 501 -2.29 -1.25 21.92
CA ASP A 501 -3.62 -1.13 22.53
C ASP A 501 -3.55 -0.90 24.05
N PHE A 502 -2.48 -1.36 24.70
CA PHE A 502 -2.28 -1.21 26.15
C PHE A 502 -1.64 0.13 26.51
N ASP A 503 -0.76 0.67 25.67
CA ASP A 503 0.03 1.86 26.00
C ASP A 503 -0.09 3.04 25.03
N ASN A 504 -0.91 2.90 23.97
CA ASN A 504 -1.12 3.89 22.92
C ASN A 504 0.17 4.33 22.17
N SER A 505 1.21 3.49 22.18
CA SER A 505 2.46 3.74 21.46
C SER A 505 2.53 2.91 20.18
N GLN A 506 2.83 3.58 19.07
CA GLN A 506 3.14 2.94 17.79
C GLN A 506 4.62 2.57 17.64
N GLN A 507 5.45 2.82 18.67
CA GLN A 507 6.85 2.39 18.63
C GLN A 507 6.95 0.87 18.88
N ASN A 508 7.86 0.24 18.15
CA ASN A 508 7.99 -1.22 18.13
C ASN A 508 8.47 -1.81 19.46
N ASP A 509 9.27 -1.09 20.24
CA ASP A 509 9.93 -1.57 21.46
C ASP A 509 9.66 -0.70 22.71
N LYS A 510 8.86 0.37 22.56
CA LYS A 510 8.65 1.40 23.60
C LYS A 510 7.20 1.78 23.78
N GLY A 511 6.84 2.13 25.02
CA GLY A 511 5.54 2.65 25.40
C GLY A 511 5.31 2.47 26.91
N GLU A 512 4.60 3.39 27.55
CA GLU A 512 4.23 3.32 28.98
C GLU A 512 2.92 4.09 29.29
N GLY A 513 2.11 4.32 28.27
CA GLY A 513 0.87 5.08 28.36
C GLY A 513 -0.33 4.28 28.87
N LYS A 514 -1.47 4.97 28.91
CA LYS A 514 -2.77 4.36 29.18
C LYS A 514 -3.35 3.80 27.88
N GLY A 515 -4.14 2.74 27.99
CA GLY A 515 -4.76 2.11 26.83
C GLY A 515 -6.18 1.64 27.10
N ILE A 516 -6.58 0.58 26.40
CA ILE A 516 -7.94 0.03 26.44
C ILE A 516 -8.38 -0.38 27.85
N ILE A 517 -7.45 -0.79 28.73
CA ILE A 517 -7.78 -1.20 30.09
C ILE A 517 -8.23 0.00 30.93
N GLU A 518 -7.43 1.06 30.96
CA GLU A 518 -7.81 2.30 31.64
C GLU A 518 -9.05 2.95 31.04
N LYS A 519 -9.26 2.80 29.73
CA LYS A 519 -10.39 3.42 29.05
C LYS A 519 -11.71 2.70 29.29
N TYR A 520 -11.72 1.37 29.16
CA TYR A 520 -12.97 0.60 29.17
C TYR A 520 -13.23 -0.14 30.48
N ILE A 521 -12.21 -0.52 31.25
CA ILE A 521 -12.42 -1.24 32.52
C ILE A 521 -12.59 -0.29 33.72
N HIS A 522 -11.98 0.90 33.68
CA HIS A 522 -11.99 1.86 34.79
C HIS A 522 -13.37 2.19 35.34
N ASN A 523 -14.39 2.30 34.48
CA ASN A 523 -15.76 2.62 34.88
C ASN A 523 -16.49 1.43 35.55
N TYR A 524 -16.08 0.20 35.25
CA TYR A 524 -16.71 -1.00 35.80
C TYR A 524 -16.19 -1.37 37.19
N ILE A 525 -15.03 -0.85 37.62
CA ILE A 525 -14.45 -1.11 38.95
C ILE A 525 -15.48 -0.87 40.06
N ASP A 526 -16.26 0.20 39.97
CA ASP A 526 -17.25 0.54 41.00
C ASP A 526 -18.60 -0.15 40.80
N GLN A 527 -18.84 -0.73 39.62
CA GLN A 527 -20.13 -1.27 39.22
C GLN A 527 -20.23 -2.80 39.37
N VAL A 528 -19.11 -3.49 39.56
CA VAL A 528 -19.04 -4.95 39.61
C VAL A 528 -18.68 -5.47 41.00
N ASP A 529 -18.95 -6.76 41.22
CA ASP A 529 -18.59 -7.51 42.42
C ASP A 529 -17.25 -8.24 42.27
N THR A 530 -16.80 -8.52 41.04
CA THR A 530 -15.46 -9.05 40.76
C THR A 530 -15.06 -8.85 39.31
N ILE A 531 -13.75 -8.79 39.06
CA ILE A 531 -13.16 -8.81 37.71
C ILE A 531 -12.15 -9.95 37.63
N ILE A 532 -12.34 -10.86 36.67
CA ILE A 532 -11.44 -11.99 36.43
C ILE A 532 -10.85 -11.84 35.03
N THR A 533 -9.56 -11.52 34.96
CA THR A 533 -8.85 -11.52 33.67
C THR A 533 -8.35 -12.94 33.40
N ILE A 534 -8.59 -13.49 32.22
CA ILE A 534 -8.25 -14.88 31.88
C ILE A 534 -7.27 -14.88 30.70
N SER A 535 -6.26 -15.75 30.75
CA SER A 535 -5.29 -15.93 29.66
C SER A 535 -4.83 -17.37 29.53
N GLN A 536 -4.30 -17.71 28.37
CA GLN A 536 -3.69 -19.00 28.13
C GLN A 536 -2.32 -19.11 28.82
N SER A 537 -2.05 -20.24 29.47
CA SER A 537 -0.76 -20.62 30.09
C SER A 537 -0.12 -21.82 29.36
N LEU A 538 0.76 -22.57 30.03
CA LEU A 538 1.29 -23.84 29.56
C LEU A 538 0.22 -24.95 29.57
N PRO A 539 0.46 -26.07 28.86
CA PRO A 539 -0.45 -27.22 28.89
C PRO A 539 -0.59 -27.81 30.30
N GLY A 540 -1.83 -28.01 30.75
CA GLY A 540 -2.19 -28.57 32.05
C GLY A 540 -2.43 -27.55 33.17
N ASP A 541 -2.02 -26.30 32.96
CA ASP A 541 -2.08 -25.27 34.01
C ASP A 541 -3.49 -24.71 34.23
N TYR A 542 -3.86 -24.52 35.50
CA TYR A 542 -5.05 -23.78 35.91
C TYR A 542 -4.71 -22.95 37.16
N ASN A 543 -4.10 -21.78 36.95
CA ASN A 543 -3.43 -21.03 37.99
C ASN A 543 -4.11 -19.68 38.25
N ILE A 544 -4.41 -19.42 39.52
CA ILE A 544 -4.67 -18.05 40.00
C ILE A 544 -3.32 -17.42 40.30
N ASP A 545 -2.92 -16.43 39.50
CA ASP A 545 -1.64 -15.76 39.68
C ASP A 545 -1.66 -14.90 40.94
N LYS A 546 -0.64 -15.10 41.79
CA LYS A 546 -0.59 -14.40 43.06
C LYS A 546 -0.13 -12.96 42.91
N PHE A 547 0.83 -12.70 42.03
CA PHE A 547 1.46 -11.40 41.85
C PHE A 547 1.46 -10.95 40.39
N ALA A 548 1.04 -9.70 40.16
CA ALA A 548 1.29 -8.97 38.91
C ALA A 548 2.47 -8.02 39.11
N THR A 549 3.31 -7.82 38.11
CA THR A 549 4.41 -6.85 38.13
C THR A 549 4.18 -5.71 37.14
N LEU A 550 4.72 -4.54 37.48
CA LEU A 550 4.80 -3.37 36.60
C LEU A 550 5.72 -3.61 35.38
N ARG A 551 6.63 -4.56 35.49
CA ARG A 551 7.72 -4.80 34.53
C ARG A 551 7.25 -5.62 33.33
N ARG A 552 7.75 -5.26 32.16
CA ARG A 552 7.48 -5.92 30.89
C ARG A 552 8.63 -6.80 30.44
N GLY A 553 8.30 -7.74 29.57
CA GLY A 553 9.21 -8.55 28.77
C GLY A 553 8.38 -9.55 27.98
N GLY A 554 8.95 -10.71 27.67
CA GLY A 554 8.22 -11.77 26.99
C GLY A 554 8.50 -11.77 25.49
N PHE A 555 7.44 -11.95 24.69
CA PHE A 555 7.54 -12.24 23.25
C PHE A 555 6.92 -11.14 22.39
N ASN A 556 7.07 -11.32 21.07
CA ASN A 556 6.42 -10.53 20.05
C ASN A 556 4.89 -10.63 20.14
N ASP A 557 4.21 -9.50 20.00
CA ASP A 557 2.76 -9.39 19.95
C ASP A 557 2.19 -9.68 18.55
N ASN A 558 0.88 -9.50 18.35
CA ASN A 558 0.23 -9.77 17.07
C ASN A 558 0.62 -8.80 15.93
N LEU A 559 1.35 -7.73 16.19
CA LEU A 559 1.99 -6.85 15.19
C LEU A 559 3.49 -7.13 15.03
N ASP A 560 3.98 -8.20 15.67
CA ASP A 560 5.39 -8.55 15.75
C ASP A 560 6.25 -7.54 16.55
N TYR A 561 5.62 -6.80 17.47
CA TYR A 561 6.30 -5.82 18.34
C TYR A 561 6.64 -6.39 19.70
N THR A 562 7.65 -5.82 20.35
CA THR A 562 8.04 -6.17 21.71
C THR A 562 8.00 -4.92 22.61
N ARG A 563 8.41 -5.06 23.86
CA ARG A 563 8.79 -3.93 24.70
C ARG A 563 10.15 -4.23 25.30
N GLU A 564 10.95 -3.19 25.53
CA GLU A 564 12.26 -3.33 26.18
C GLU A 564 12.12 -4.14 27.49
N ASP A 565 13.02 -5.11 27.69
CA ASP A 565 12.99 -5.96 28.89
C ASP A 565 13.12 -5.10 30.17
N ASN A 566 12.27 -5.41 31.15
CA ASN A 566 12.12 -4.67 32.42
C ASN A 566 11.64 -3.20 32.29
N SER A 567 11.20 -2.77 31.09
CA SER A 567 10.48 -1.51 30.94
C SER A 567 9.19 -1.50 31.76
N LYS A 568 8.68 -0.30 32.05
CA LYS A 568 7.43 -0.14 32.81
C LYS A 568 6.23 -0.22 31.86
N ALA A 569 5.19 -0.92 32.28
CA ALA A 569 3.91 -0.87 31.57
C ALA A 569 3.24 0.50 31.68
N LEU A 570 3.42 1.17 32.82
CA LEU A 570 2.79 2.43 33.17
C LEU A 570 3.70 3.25 34.08
N ASN A 571 3.47 4.55 34.14
CA ASN A 571 4.05 5.36 35.20
C ASN A 571 3.34 5.07 36.56
N SER A 572 3.97 4.23 37.39
CA SER A 572 3.49 3.82 38.71
C SER A 572 4.67 3.57 39.67
N ASN A 573 4.40 3.70 40.98
CA ASN A 573 5.31 3.39 42.07
C ASN A 573 5.09 1.98 42.66
N ASP A 574 3.96 1.34 42.33
CA ASP A 574 3.67 -0.01 42.79
C ASP A 574 4.40 -1.02 41.90
N GLU A 575 5.55 -1.52 42.32
CA GLU A 575 6.35 -2.44 41.49
C GLU A 575 5.62 -3.78 41.24
N TRP A 576 4.81 -4.22 42.19
CA TRP A 576 3.96 -5.40 42.05
C TRP A 576 2.67 -5.24 42.86
N ILE A 577 1.65 -6.00 42.49
CA ILE A 577 0.33 -5.98 43.14
C ILE A 577 -0.17 -7.42 43.29
N GLU A 578 -0.67 -7.74 44.48
CA GLU A 578 -1.26 -9.06 44.78
C GLU A 578 -2.69 -9.19 44.23
N THR A 579 -3.06 -10.41 43.83
CA THR A 579 -4.46 -10.78 43.56
C THR A 579 -5.32 -10.64 44.83
N THR A 580 -6.57 -10.23 44.63
CA THR A 580 -7.61 -10.24 45.68
C THR A 580 -8.75 -11.19 45.31
N LEU A 581 -8.56 -12.04 44.28
CA LEU A 581 -9.51 -13.10 44.00
C LEU A 581 -9.66 -14.03 45.22
N PRO A 582 -10.87 -14.55 45.46
CA PRO A 582 -11.12 -15.39 46.62
C PRO A 582 -10.30 -16.68 46.56
N LYS A 583 -9.71 -17.09 47.68
CA LYS A 583 -8.97 -18.37 47.79
C LYS A 583 -9.86 -19.58 47.51
N GLU A 584 -11.16 -19.42 47.67
CA GLU A 584 -12.17 -20.43 47.41
C GLU A 584 -12.08 -20.95 45.98
N MET A 585 -11.60 -20.15 45.00
CA MET A 585 -11.38 -20.64 43.63
C MET A 585 -10.52 -21.91 43.57
N THR A 586 -9.57 -22.10 44.50
CA THR A 586 -8.71 -23.30 44.55
C THR A 586 -9.39 -24.53 45.18
N ASN A 587 -10.66 -24.41 45.59
CA ASN A 587 -11.48 -25.58 45.93
C ASN A 587 -11.94 -26.33 44.68
N ALA A 588 -11.89 -25.68 43.51
CA ALA A 588 -12.20 -26.32 42.24
C ALA A 588 -11.06 -27.28 41.84
N PRO A 589 -11.38 -28.44 41.24
CA PRO A 589 -10.37 -29.37 40.76
C PRO A 589 -9.37 -28.69 39.81
N TYR A 590 -8.09 -29.04 39.96
CA TYR A 590 -6.95 -28.51 39.18
C TYR A 590 -6.58 -27.04 39.41
N VAL A 591 -7.45 -26.25 40.04
CA VAL A 591 -7.20 -24.82 40.23
C VAL A 591 -6.30 -24.59 41.44
N GLU A 592 -5.16 -23.95 41.25
CA GLU A 592 -4.22 -23.65 42.33
C GLU A 592 -3.73 -22.20 42.30
N TYR A 593 -3.07 -21.77 43.38
CA TYR A 593 -2.37 -20.50 43.38
C TYR A 593 -0.95 -20.68 42.86
N ASN A 594 -0.60 -19.87 41.86
CA ASN A 594 0.78 -19.73 41.45
C ASN A 594 1.46 -18.64 42.30
N TRP A 595 2.32 -19.07 43.24
CA TRP A 595 3.08 -18.19 44.13
C TRP A 595 4.46 -17.80 43.57
N GLU A 596 4.83 -18.32 42.41
CA GLU A 596 6.07 -17.98 41.72
C GLU A 596 6.16 -16.48 41.44
N PHE A 597 7.38 -15.97 41.40
CA PHE A 597 7.74 -14.68 40.80
C PHE A 597 9.21 -14.77 40.37
N ASP A 598 9.61 -13.98 39.38
CA ASP A 598 10.99 -14.01 38.82
C ASP A 598 11.47 -15.40 38.36
N ARG A 599 10.54 -16.29 37.99
CA ARG A 599 10.80 -17.70 37.67
C ARG A 599 11.41 -18.51 38.83
N VAL A 600 11.14 -18.09 40.05
CA VAL A 600 11.63 -18.75 41.27
C VAL A 600 10.45 -19.37 42.03
N PRO A 601 10.40 -20.71 42.16
CA PRO A 601 9.38 -21.38 42.96
C PRO A 601 9.35 -20.84 44.39
N ASN A 602 8.15 -20.53 44.89
CA ASN A 602 7.93 -19.95 46.21
C ASN A 602 7.02 -20.85 47.08
N PRO A 603 7.46 -22.07 47.44
CA PRO A 603 6.64 -23.02 48.18
C PRO A 603 6.33 -22.54 49.62
N LYS A 604 7.16 -21.64 50.16
CA LYS A 604 6.96 -21.02 51.47
C LYS A 604 5.86 -19.94 51.46
N LYS A 605 5.35 -19.57 50.27
CA LYS A 605 4.27 -18.58 50.09
C LYS A 605 4.58 -17.25 50.76
N ILE A 606 5.83 -16.82 50.65
CA ILE A 606 6.31 -15.56 51.21
C ILE A 606 6.03 -14.46 50.18
N LYS A 607 5.44 -13.35 50.63
CA LYS A 607 5.21 -12.20 49.74
C LYS A 607 6.54 -11.50 49.46
N PRO A 608 6.75 -10.95 48.25
CA PRO A 608 7.85 -10.05 47.99
C PRO A 608 7.84 -8.85 48.94
N ASP A 609 8.99 -8.21 49.15
CA ASP A 609 9.02 -6.95 49.88
C ASP A 609 8.28 -5.86 49.08
N LYS A 610 7.63 -4.92 49.77
CA LYS A 610 6.76 -3.91 49.15
C LYS A 610 7.43 -3.13 48.01
N GLU A 611 8.72 -2.86 48.13
CA GLU A 611 9.51 -2.09 47.15
C GLU A 611 10.38 -2.97 46.24
N GLN A 612 10.30 -4.30 46.41
CA GLN A 612 11.04 -5.24 45.57
C GLN A 612 10.57 -5.11 44.11
N LYS A 613 11.52 -4.98 43.20
CA LYS A 613 11.25 -5.00 41.76
C LYS A 613 11.20 -6.43 41.28
N LEU A 614 10.04 -6.87 40.78
CA LEU A 614 9.88 -8.17 40.16
C LEU A 614 10.06 -8.02 38.66
N SER A 615 11.06 -8.67 38.07
CA SER A 615 11.19 -8.78 36.61
C SER A 615 10.00 -9.52 35.99
N GLN A 616 9.42 -10.48 36.73
CA GLN A 616 8.27 -11.28 36.34
C GLN A 616 7.33 -11.51 37.54
N GLY A 617 6.03 -11.34 37.30
CA GLY A 617 4.98 -11.80 38.21
C GLY A 617 4.79 -13.31 38.12
N SER A 618 3.74 -13.81 38.78
CA SER A 618 3.46 -15.25 38.81
C SER A 618 3.18 -15.81 37.42
N GLY A 619 2.42 -15.08 36.61
CA GLY A 619 2.14 -15.42 35.22
C GLY A 619 3.20 -14.96 34.21
N GLY A 620 4.38 -14.53 34.66
CA GLY A 620 5.43 -13.95 33.81
C GLY A 620 5.35 -12.42 33.71
N ASN A 621 5.80 -11.87 32.58
CA ASN A 621 5.89 -10.41 32.33
C ASN A 621 5.36 -9.99 30.94
N TYR A 622 4.59 -10.86 30.29
CA TYR A 622 3.95 -10.58 29.00
C TYR A 622 2.60 -9.85 29.18
N LEU A 623 1.78 -9.73 28.12
CA LEU A 623 0.49 -9.02 28.15
C LEU A 623 -0.53 -9.59 29.14
N SER A 624 -0.45 -10.89 29.49
CA SER A 624 -1.28 -11.51 30.54
C SER A 624 -0.98 -10.94 31.93
N ASN A 625 0.31 -10.78 32.26
CA ASN A 625 0.73 -10.06 33.46
C ASN A 625 0.30 -8.60 33.41
N GLU A 626 0.42 -7.96 32.25
CA GLU A 626 0.13 -6.54 32.13
C GLU A 626 -1.36 -6.21 32.37
N ILE A 627 -2.28 -6.98 31.78
CA ILE A 627 -3.71 -6.77 32.04
C ILE A 627 -4.03 -6.96 33.52
N PHE A 628 -3.42 -7.97 34.16
CA PHE A 628 -3.57 -8.20 35.59
C PHE A 628 -3.09 -6.98 36.38
N TYR A 629 -1.87 -6.51 36.12
CA TYR A 629 -1.31 -5.36 36.81
C TYR A 629 -2.18 -4.11 36.66
N ARG A 630 -2.62 -3.80 35.42
CA ARG A 630 -3.45 -2.63 35.11
C ARG A 630 -4.79 -2.67 35.85
N VAL A 631 -5.50 -3.81 35.82
CA VAL A 631 -6.78 -3.98 36.54
C VAL A 631 -6.58 -3.94 38.06
N ALA A 632 -5.53 -4.58 38.57
CA ALA A 632 -5.21 -4.58 40.00
C ALA A 632 -4.85 -3.18 40.53
N ARG A 633 -4.18 -2.36 39.71
CA ARG A 633 -3.93 -0.95 39.99
C ARG A 633 -5.21 -0.13 40.02
N LEU A 634 -6.06 -0.24 38.99
CA LEU A 634 -7.36 0.47 38.96
C LEU A 634 -8.23 0.11 40.18
N ARG A 635 -8.25 -1.16 40.58
CA ARG A 635 -8.87 -1.61 41.84
C ARG A 635 -8.27 -0.86 43.04
N LYS A 636 -6.95 -0.84 43.18
CA LYS A 636 -6.28 -0.20 44.32
C LYS A 636 -6.57 1.30 44.40
N GLU A 637 -6.69 1.97 43.25
CA GLU A 637 -7.00 3.40 43.16
C GLU A 637 -8.47 3.71 43.51
N LYS A 638 -9.44 2.87 43.09
CA LYS A 638 -10.89 3.20 43.22
C LYS A 638 -11.65 2.39 44.26
N LYS A 639 -11.43 1.07 44.32
CA LYS A 639 -12.18 0.14 45.18
C LYS A 639 -11.24 -0.96 45.72
N PRO A 640 -10.39 -0.66 46.73
CA PRO A 640 -9.33 -1.57 47.19
C PRO A 640 -9.80 -2.96 47.65
N ILE A 641 -11.08 -3.07 48.08
CA ILE A 641 -11.69 -4.32 48.54
C ILE A 641 -12.32 -5.16 47.42
N LEU A 642 -12.42 -4.65 46.19
CA LEU A 642 -13.01 -5.39 45.07
C LEU A 642 -12.11 -6.59 44.73
N PRO A 643 -12.65 -7.82 44.72
CA PRO A 643 -11.93 -8.98 44.24
C PRO A 643 -11.55 -8.82 42.76
N THR A 644 -10.25 -8.77 42.47
CA THR A 644 -9.71 -8.83 41.11
C THR A 644 -8.44 -9.65 41.05
N GLY A 645 -8.20 -10.27 39.90
CA GLY A 645 -6.99 -11.04 39.66
C GLY A 645 -6.99 -11.74 38.31
N HIS A 646 -5.99 -12.60 38.14
CA HIS A 646 -5.73 -13.28 36.88
C HIS A 646 -5.82 -14.79 37.01
N PHE A 647 -6.51 -15.42 36.05
CA PHE A 647 -6.67 -16.86 35.97
C PHE A 647 -6.04 -17.36 34.67
N HIS A 648 -4.84 -17.92 34.78
CA HIS A 648 -4.13 -18.61 33.73
C HIS A 648 -4.74 -20.01 33.52
N ILE A 649 -5.07 -20.35 32.27
CA ILE A 649 -5.77 -21.59 31.91
C ILE A 649 -5.01 -22.36 30.83
N SER A 650 -5.18 -23.67 30.81
CA SER A 650 -4.38 -24.58 29.99
C SER A 650 -4.43 -24.23 28.50
N LYS A 651 -3.25 -24.15 27.87
CA LYS A 651 -3.14 -24.31 26.41
C LYS A 651 -3.62 -25.70 26.02
N LEU A 652 -4.34 -25.79 24.89
CA LEU A 652 -4.98 -27.05 24.46
C LEU A 652 -4.33 -27.70 23.24
N GLN A 653 -3.62 -26.91 22.44
CA GLN A 653 -3.03 -27.33 21.17
C GLN A 653 -1.52 -27.40 21.28
N ASN A 654 -0.93 -28.46 20.70
CA ASN A 654 0.51 -28.60 20.55
C ASN A 654 1.00 -28.02 19.21
N GLU A 655 1.75 -26.94 19.29
CA GLU A 655 2.35 -26.22 18.17
C GLU A 655 3.35 -27.07 17.37
N ASN A 656 4.07 -28.00 18.03
CA ASN A 656 5.13 -28.78 17.39
C ASN A 656 4.59 -29.75 16.35
N VAL A 657 3.32 -30.12 16.47
CA VAL A 657 2.60 -30.99 15.52
C VAL A 657 1.49 -30.24 14.78
N ARG A 658 1.43 -28.90 14.91
CA ARG A 658 0.36 -28.04 14.39
C ARG A 658 -1.03 -28.60 14.71
N GLU A 659 -1.23 -28.96 15.97
CA GLU A 659 -2.51 -29.53 16.41
C GLU A 659 -3.65 -28.54 16.13
N ASP A 660 -4.72 -29.01 15.50
CA ASP A 660 -5.93 -28.21 15.33
C ASP A 660 -6.74 -28.16 16.64
N PHE A 661 -7.65 -27.21 16.70
CA PHE A 661 -8.60 -27.04 17.78
C PHE A 661 -9.41 -28.32 18.05
N SER A 662 -9.63 -28.62 19.33
CA SER A 662 -10.50 -29.71 19.76
C SER A 662 -11.68 -29.17 20.58
N ASN A 663 -12.88 -29.36 20.05
CA ASN A 663 -14.10 -28.92 20.71
C ASN A 663 -14.31 -29.61 22.08
N ASN A 664 -13.95 -30.89 22.18
CA ASN A 664 -14.08 -31.66 23.42
C ASN A 664 -13.10 -31.20 24.50
N LYS A 665 -11.81 -31.03 24.16
CA LYS A 665 -10.82 -30.49 25.10
C LYS A 665 -11.21 -29.10 25.58
N THR A 666 -11.75 -28.27 24.68
CA THR A 666 -12.19 -26.90 25.01
C THR A 666 -13.40 -26.91 25.94
N LYS A 667 -14.38 -27.79 25.69
CA LYS A 667 -15.53 -27.96 26.59
C LYS A 667 -15.12 -28.41 27.99
N GLU A 668 -14.15 -29.33 28.09
CA GLU A 668 -13.61 -29.80 29.37
C GLU A 668 -12.90 -28.66 30.11
N MET A 669 -12.02 -27.93 29.43
CA MET A 669 -11.34 -26.74 29.97
C MET A 669 -12.35 -25.70 30.46
N ILE A 670 -13.36 -25.35 29.66
CA ILE A 670 -14.44 -24.42 30.05
C ILE A 670 -15.17 -24.91 31.31
N THR A 671 -15.34 -26.22 31.47
CA THR A 671 -15.98 -26.82 32.64
C THR A 671 -15.11 -26.64 33.90
N ILE A 672 -13.80 -26.81 33.80
CA ILE A 672 -12.85 -26.56 34.90
C ILE A 672 -12.89 -25.08 35.29
N VAL A 673 -12.80 -24.17 34.30
CA VAL A 673 -12.87 -22.71 34.53
C VAL A 673 -14.19 -22.32 35.19
N ARG A 674 -15.32 -22.88 34.72
CA ARG A 674 -16.64 -22.67 35.33
C ARG A 674 -16.66 -23.05 36.81
N LYS A 675 -16.08 -24.20 37.17
CA LYS A 675 -15.99 -24.64 38.58
C LYS A 675 -15.16 -23.67 39.41
N GLY A 676 -14.01 -23.22 38.90
CA GLY A 676 -13.19 -22.20 39.56
C GLY A 676 -13.95 -20.90 39.82
N ILE A 677 -14.70 -20.41 38.83
CA ILE A 677 -15.54 -19.21 38.97
C ILE A 677 -16.66 -19.44 40.00
N ILE A 678 -17.34 -20.60 39.98
CA ILE A 678 -18.39 -20.93 40.96
C ILE A 678 -17.84 -20.91 42.39
N GLU A 679 -16.69 -21.52 42.62
CA GLU A 679 -16.07 -21.47 43.95
C GLU A 679 -15.63 -20.05 44.33
N GLY A 680 -15.11 -19.28 43.37
CA GLY A 680 -14.82 -17.86 43.57
C GLY A 680 -16.05 -17.05 43.99
N ILE A 681 -17.21 -17.28 43.37
CA ILE A 681 -18.49 -16.63 43.71
C ILE A 681 -18.86 -16.87 45.17
N LYS A 682 -18.64 -18.09 45.69
CA LYS A 682 -18.91 -18.41 47.11
C LYS A 682 -18.03 -17.61 48.07
N GLY A 683 -16.81 -17.26 47.64
CA GLY A 683 -15.88 -16.45 48.41
C GLY A 683 -16.13 -14.93 48.34
N LEU A 684 -17.04 -14.48 47.47
CA LEU A 684 -17.44 -13.07 47.44
C LEU A 684 -18.25 -12.75 48.70
N LYS A 685 -17.73 -11.85 49.54
CA LYS A 685 -18.45 -11.37 50.72
C LYS A 685 -19.76 -10.67 50.28
N LYS A 686 -20.80 -10.81 51.12
CA LYS A 686 -22.11 -10.23 50.83
C LYS A 686 -22.03 -8.72 50.69
#